data_AF-A0A4Q3GUQ7-F1
#
_entry.id   AF-A0A4Q3GUQ7-F1
#
_cell.length_a   1.000
_cell.length_b   1.000
_cell.length_c   1.000
_cell.angle_alpha   90.00
_cell.angle_beta   90.00
_cell.angle_gamma   90.00
#
_symmetry.space_group_name_H-M   'P 1'
#
loop_
_entity.id
_entity.type
_entity.pdbx_description
1 polymer ?
#
loop_
_entity_poly.entity_id
_entity_poly.type
_entity_poly.pdbx_seq_one_letter_code
_entity_poly.pdbx_strand_id
1 'polypeptide(L)'
;MTRQRIRSTALHDTRALRVLPSCLLAALLVAPVAPALAQASIVNPGAPGKDSRKLSADEAVKIAASRYSVADVRFMQDMIPHHHQALEMAALVAKRTNSPTLVDAAGRIEASQRDEIGFMQQWLAARGETAPDPQAHAAMHASHQMAGMASPAQMAALAKAESSDFDRMFLQLMIRHHAGALKMVEDLLKQRGSASDPTLLEFVNGVSNDQAAEIERMTALLATVGSDPRTGLAPGFRDSATAIANLRLVASLPKPPGFFDPENPAGLPLEPADGKKKDADALAKQQQEQAFKRYKGESTGSARSGLLSFANTDMAFSGDVLVVGNYHGFNAYRLGADGVPALVSSVVCPGGQGDVSIVGNLLLMSVEETRGRLDCGLQGVLEDVSKERFRGLRVFDISDLARPKQVAAVQTCRGSHTHSVVSSDDKRIVVYNSGTSSIRKQAELDRCIDELPGDQRTALFRIDVIEIPVADPSKARIVDSPAVFADDKTGALAGLWRGGDHGDMTQDTTRTDHCHDITTFPDRKIAAGACSGNGILFDITDPMKPRRIDAVIDPGFAYWHSATFNNDGTKVIFTDEWGGGTRPRCRASDPLNYGADAIYDIVDGKLVFRSYFKIPTPQTVVENCVAHNGSVVPIPGRDVFLQAWYQGGLSVIDFTDSANPVEIAYFDRGPINTETLVTGGFWSAYYY
;
A
#
# COMPACT_ATOMS: atom_id res chain seq x y z
N MET A 1 -19.87 -61.13 42.50
CA MET A 1 -18.67 -60.28 42.67
C MET A 1 -19.12 -59.04 43.44
N THR A 2 -19.16 -58.94 44.77
CA THR A 2 -18.47 -59.61 45.89
C THR A 2 -17.14 -58.98 46.34
N ARG A 3 -17.20 -57.98 47.25
CA ARG A 3 -16.21 -57.61 48.31
C ARG A 3 -14.78 -57.19 47.81
N GLN A 4 -13.84 -56.58 48.54
CA GLN A 4 -13.59 -56.09 49.93
C GLN A 4 -12.51 -54.96 49.80
N ARG A 5 -12.33 -53.88 50.60
CA ARG A 5 -12.83 -53.36 51.89
C ARG A 5 -12.25 -53.95 53.19
N ILE A 6 -10.98 -53.67 53.57
CA ILE A 6 -10.46 -53.74 54.98
C ILE A 6 -9.02 -53.15 55.16
N ARG A 7 -8.87 -52.19 56.12
CA ARG A 7 -7.77 -51.91 57.12
C ARG A 7 -6.28 -51.82 56.64
N SER A 8 -5.26 -51.47 57.47
CA SER A 8 -5.14 -51.31 58.94
C SER A 8 -3.95 -50.43 59.41
N THR A 9 -4.16 -49.64 60.48
CA THR A 9 -3.28 -49.30 61.68
C THR A 9 -1.75 -49.09 61.52
N ALA A 10 -1.02 -48.40 62.42
CA ALA A 10 -1.27 -47.81 63.76
C ALA A 10 -0.54 -46.43 63.85
N LEU A 11 -0.89 -45.43 64.67
CA LEU A 11 -1.18 -45.37 66.11
C LEU A 11 0.03 -45.69 67.02
N HIS A 12 0.69 -44.66 67.56
CA HIS A 12 1.10 -44.59 68.98
C HIS A 12 1.39 -43.14 69.41
N ASP A 13 0.94 -42.79 70.62
CA ASP A 13 1.16 -41.51 71.28
C ASP A 13 2.43 -41.55 72.15
N THR A 14 3.12 -40.42 72.32
CA THR A 14 3.72 -40.06 73.61
C THR A 14 4.19 -38.61 73.66
N ARG A 15 3.71 -37.85 74.65
CA ARG A 15 4.37 -36.64 75.16
C ARG A 15 5.28 -37.03 76.33
N ALA A 16 6.44 -36.39 76.48
CA ALA A 16 6.84 -35.78 77.76
C ALA A 16 8.23 -35.08 77.76
N LEU A 17 8.32 -34.10 78.67
CA LEU A 17 9.50 -33.58 79.37
C LEU A 17 10.57 -32.71 78.66
N ARG A 18 11.05 -31.74 79.46
CA ARG A 18 12.17 -30.82 79.23
C ARG A 18 13.46 -31.45 79.80
N VAL A 19 14.63 -31.05 79.31
CA VAL A 19 15.82 -30.70 80.12
C VAL A 19 16.77 -29.81 79.29
N LEU A 20 17.34 -28.79 79.92
CA LEU A 20 18.61 -28.13 79.58
C LEU A 20 19.55 -28.43 80.78
N PRO A 21 20.85 -28.72 80.58
CA PRO A 21 21.80 -27.62 80.34
C PRO A 21 23.06 -27.96 79.49
N SER A 22 23.91 -26.94 79.35
CA SER A 22 25.20 -26.84 78.67
C SER A 22 26.28 -27.89 79.03
N CYS A 23 27.19 -28.21 78.08
CA CYS A 23 28.65 -27.87 78.15
C CYS A 23 29.55 -28.68 77.16
N LEU A 24 30.81 -28.22 77.04
CA LEU A 24 32.03 -28.92 76.56
C LEU A 24 32.30 -29.14 75.05
N LEU A 25 33.03 -28.15 74.50
CA LEU A 25 34.23 -28.22 73.65
C LEU A 25 34.60 -29.48 72.80
N ALA A 26 34.96 -29.15 71.55
CA ALA A 26 36.15 -29.59 70.79
C ALA A 26 36.24 -31.03 70.23
N ALA A 27 36.05 -31.13 68.90
CA ALA A 27 36.70 -32.10 68.03
C ALA A 27 37.00 -31.47 66.66
N LEU A 28 38.08 -31.91 65.99
CA LEU A 28 38.57 -31.33 64.73
C LEU A 28 37.65 -31.67 63.54
N LEU A 29 37.55 -30.76 62.57
CA LEU A 29 37.21 -31.12 61.19
C LEU A 29 38.02 -30.28 60.18
N VAL A 30 38.38 -30.94 59.07
CA VAL A 30 39.38 -30.51 58.07
C VAL A 30 39.00 -29.20 57.37
N ALA A 31 39.98 -28.31 57.18
CA ALA A 31 39.84 -27.12 56.34
C ALA A 31 40.12 -27.43 54.86
N PRO A 32 39.15 -27.24 53.93
CA PRO A 32 39.42 -27.17 52.51
C PRO A 32 39.90 -25.77 52.12
N VAL A 33 40.97 -25.67 51.33
CA VAL A 33 41.37 -24.40 50.71
C VAL A 33 40.43 -24.11 49.54
N ALA A 34 39.51 -23.17 49.73
CA ALA A 34 38.85 -22.47 48.62
C ALA A 34 39.64 -21.18 48.34
N PRO A 35 39.93 -20.84 47.07
CA PRO A 35 40.69 -19.64 46.74
C PRO A 35 39.88 -18.38 47.07
N ALA A 36 40.58 -17.29 47.37
CA ALA A 36 39.98 -15.96 47.34
C ALA A 36 39.59 -15.64 45.88
N LEU A 37 38.32 -15.88 45.53
CA LEU A 37 37.75 -15.44 44.27
C LEU A 37 37.77 -13.91 44.26
N ALA A 38 38.75 -13.35 43.57
CA ALA A 38 38.86 -11.92 43.34
C ALA A 38 37.54 -11.43 42.71
N GLN A 39 36.83 -10.53 43.40
CA GLN A 39 35.63 -9.91 42.84
C GLN A 39 36.02 -9.22 41.53
N ALA A 40 35.43 -9.69 40.43
CA ALA A 40 35.77 -9.24 39.09
C ALA A 40 35.62 -7.71 39.00
N SER A 41 36.72 -7.02 38.71
CA SER A 41 36.73 -5.57 38.59
C SER A 41 35.95 -5.17 37.34
N ILE A 42 34.73 -4.69 37.52
CA ILE A 42 34.01 -3.97 36.47
C ILE A 42 34.78 -2.67 36.21
N VAL A 43 35.21 -2.48 34.97
CA VAL A 43 35.98 -1.33 34.49
C VAL A 43 35.31 -0.86 33.21
N ASN A 44 35.10 0.45 33.08
CA ASN A 44 34.62 1.07 31.84
C ASN A 44 35.82 1.59 31.04
N PRO A 45 36.24 0.94 29.95
CA PRO A 45 37.41 1.35 29.17
C PRO A 45 37.15 2.66 28.42
N GLY A 46 38.15 3.54 28.42
CA GLY A 46 38.16 4.74 27.59
C GLY A 46 38.46 4.45 26.11
N ALA A 47 38.30 5.46 25.27
CA ALA A 47 38.79 5.43 23.88
C ALA A 47 40.33 5.24 23.84
N PRO A 48 40.91 4.77 22.72
CA PRO A 48 42.33 4.40 22.65
C PRO A 48 43.29 5.47 23.17
N GLY A 49 44.09 5.12 24.18
CA GLY A 49 45.09 6.00 24.79
C GLY A 49 44.64 6.76 26.05
N LYS A 50 43.55 6.37 26.72
CA LYS A 50 43.13 6.94 28.03
C LYS A 50 42.71 5.89 29.06
N ASP A 51 43.07 6.14 30.31
CA ASP A 51 42.80 5.27 31.46
C ASP A 51 41.34 5.35 31.97
N SER A 52 40.96 4.34 32.75
CA SER A 52 39.58 4.10 33.22
C SER A 52 39.37 4.55 34.67
N ARG A 53 38.13 4.93 35.06
CA ARG A 53 37.76 5.23 36.46
C ARG A 53 36.71 4.28 37.05
N LYS A 54 36.60 4.24 38.38
CA LYS A 54 35.53 3.57 39.14
C LYS A 54 34.47 4.57 39.65
N LEU A 55 33.29 4.06 40.02
CA LEU A 55 32.15 4.78 40.62
C LEU A 55 31.69 4.06 41.91
N SER A 56 30.84 4.70 42.72
CA SER A 56 30.30 4.15 43.97
C SER A 56 28.82 3.71 43.84
N ALA A 57 28.30 3.03 44.86
CA ALA A 57 26.95 2.45 44.85
C ALA A 57 25.81 3.48 44.84
N ASP A 58 26.03 4.68 45.40
CA ASP A 58 24.97 5.69 45.60
C ASP A 58 24.50 6.34 44.28
N GLU A 59 25.32 6.29 43.22
CA GLU A 59 24.92 6.78 41.89
C GLU A 59 24.03 5.77 41.13
N ALA A 60 24.06 4.48 41.49
CA ALA A 60 23.28 3.44 40.81
C ALA A 60 21.75 3.56 41.06
N VAL A 61 21.34 4.07 42.22
CA VAL A 61 19.93 4.20 42.60
C VAL A 61 19.22 5.29 41.77
N LYS A 62 19.94 6.29 41.26
CA LYS A 62 19.36 7.40 40.48
C LYS A 62 19.02 7.08 39.01
N ILE A 63 19.35 5.88 38.52
CA ILE A 63 19.00 5.45 37.15
C ILE A 63 17.67 4.67 37.12
N ALA A 64 17.21 4.13 38.26
CA ALA A 64 16.01 3.30 38.36
C ALA A 64 14.71 4.07 38.70
N ALA A 65 14.67 5.38 38.46
CA ALA A 65 13.60 6.28 38.93
C ALA A 65 13.09 7.27 37.87
N SER A 66 12.98 6.84 36.61
CA SER A 66 12.15 7.55 35.63
C SER A 66 10.68 7.12 35.81
N ARG A 67 9.82 8.05 36.21
CA ARG A 67 8.36 7.91 36.12
C ARG A 67 7.89 8.87 35.04
N TYR A 68 7.25 8.33 34.01
CA TYR A 68 6.81 9.02 32.80
C TYR A 68 7.88 9.86 32.07
N SER A 69 7.56 10.29 30.85
CA SER A 69 8.39 11.14 29.99
C SER A 69 7.73 12.49 29.72
N VAL A 70 8.49 13.49 29.24
CA VAL A 70 7.90 14.77 28.79
C VAL A 70 6.96 14.57 27.60
N ALA A 71 7.21 13.55 26.77
CA ALA A 71 6.31 13.16 25.68
C ALA A 71 5.00 12.57 26.22
N ASP A 72 5.03 11.87 27.36
CA ASP A 72 3.85 11.32 28.01
C ASP A 72 2.95 12.46 28.53
N VAL A 73 3.51 13.46 29.22
CA VAL A 73 2.77 14.65 29.66
C VAL A 73 2.15 15.36 28.48
N ARG A 74 2.94 15.63 27.43
CA ARG A 74 2.46 16.30 26.23
C ARG A 74 1.36 15.52 25.53
N PHE A 75 1.49 14.20 25.38
CA PHE A 75 0.44 13.36 24.80
C PHE A 75 -0.87 13.46 25.59
N MET A 76 -0.80 13.38 26.93
CA MET A 76 -1.99 13.50 27.79
C MET A 76 -2.59 14.92 27.78
N GLN A 77 -1.78 15.96 27.52
CA GLN A 77 -2.24 17.34 27.36
C GLN A 77 -2.85 17.58 25.96
N ASP A 78 -2.21 17.11 24.89
CA ASP A 78 -2.67 17.29 23.50
C ASP A 78 -3.93 16.42 23.22
N MET A 79 -4.07 15.25 23.87
CA MET A 79 -5.20 14.34 23.67
C MET A 79 -6.50 14.79 24.39
N ILE A 80 -6.44 15.59 25.46
CA ILE A 80 -7.65 16.14 26.12
C ILE A 80 -8.50 17.03 25.18
N PRO A 81 -7.96 18.08 24.52
CA PRO A 81 -8.72 18.90 23.58
C PRO A 81 -9.03 18.17 22.27
N HIS A 82 -8.24 17.14 21.92
CA HIS A 82 -8.61 16.22 20.84
C HIS A 82 -9.93 15.51 21.17
N HIS A 83 -9.97 14.73 22.26
CA HIS A 83 -11.16 14.03 22.73
C HIS A 83 -12.37 14.93 22.98
N HIS A 84 -12.15 16.17 23.43
CA HIS A 84 -13.24 17.14 23.60
C HIS A 84 -13.97 17.44 22.28
N GLN A 85 -13.25 17.51 21.15
CA GLN A 85 -13.90 17.73 19.85
C GLN A 85 -14.75 16.52 19.40
N ALA A 86 -14.42 15.29 19.80
CA ALA A 86 -15.31 14.14 19.60
C ALA A 86 -16.64 14.33 20.37
N LEU A 87 -16.58 14.84 21.60
CA LEU A 87 -17.80 15.16 22.37
C LEU A 87 -18.63 16.29 21.71
N GLU A 88 -17.98 17.32 21.14
CA GLU A 88 -18.67 18.39 20.40
C GLU A 88 -19.36 17.88 19.13
N MET A 89 -18.71 16.98 18.38
CA MET A 89 -19.32 16.34 17.21
C MET A 89 -20.48 15.42 17.63
N ALA A 90 -20.31 14.60 18.68
CA ALA A 90 -21.34 13.68 19.18
C ALA A 90 -22.60 14.42 19.68
N ALA A 91 -22.42 15.57 20.35
CA ALA A 91 -23.52 16.39 20.88
C ALA A 91 -24.48 16.95 19.80
N LEU A 92 -24.08 16.94 18.52
CA LEU A 92 -24.95 17.32 17.40
C LEU A 92 -25.92 16.20 16.98
N VAL A 93 -25.52 14.94 17.13
CA VAL A 93 -26.14 13.77 16.48
C VAL A 93 -27.62 13.65 16.81
N ALA A 94 -27.99 13.69 18.10
CA ALA A 94 -29.37 13.52 18.58
C ALA A 94 -30.36 14.62 18.13
N LYS A 95 -29.91 15.66 17.42
CA LYS A 95 -30.75 16.72 16.84
C LYS A 95 -30.66 16.81 15.31
N ARG A 96 -29.83 15.96 14.68
CA ARG A 96 -29.50 16.04 13.25
C ARG A 96 -29.76 14.76 12.47
N THR A 97 -29.82 13.61 13.14
CA THR A 97 -30.20 12.33 12.54
C THR A 97 -31.43 11.70 13.20
N ASN A 98 -32.08 10.79 12.47
CA ASN A 98 -33.01 9.81 13.02
C ASN A 98 -32.45 8.37 12.97
N SER A 99 -31.20 8.18 12.52
CA SER A 99 -30.51 6.90 12.40
C SER A 99 -30.20 6.29 13.79
N PRO A 100 -30.87 5.20 14.22
CA PRO A 100 -30.68 4.67 15.56
C PRO A 100 -29.27 4.11 15.78
N THR A 101 -28.69 3.51 14.74
CA THR A 101 -27.33 2.97 14.77
C THR A 101 -26.27 4.07 14.88
N LEU A 102 -26.53 5.27 14.33
CA LEU A 102 -25.64 6.41 14.49
C LEU A 102 -25.76 7.06 15.88
N VAL A 103 -26.98 7.14 16.42
CA VAL A 103 -27.21 7.59 17.81
C VAL A 103 -26.51 6.63 18.80
N ASP A 104 -26.63 5.31 18.59
CA ASP A 104 -25.94 4.29 19.39
C ASP A 104 -24.40 4.39 19.28
N ALA A 105 -23.87 4.68 18.09
CA ALA A 105 -22.43 4.86 17.90
C ALA A 105 -21.93 6.13 18.58
N ALA A 106 -22.62 7.26 18.39
CA ALA A 106 -22.30 8.54 19.02
C ALA A 106 -22.37 8.46 20.55
N GLY A 107 -23.37 7.78 21.12
CA GLY A 107 -23.50 7.59 22.56
C GLY A 107 -22.40 6.73 23.18
N ARG A 108 -21.81 5.79 22.43
CA ARG A 108 -20.63 5.02 22.87
C ARG A 108 -19.37 5.89 22.86
N ILE A 109 -19.15 6.64 21.77
CA ILE A 109 -18.04 7.59 21.63
C ILE A 109 -18.12 8.68 22.73
N GLU A 110 -19.33 9.18 23.03
CA GLU A 110 -19.54 10.18 24.09
C GLU A 110 -19.22 9.64 25.49
N ALA A 111 -19.40 8.33 25.72
CA ALA A 111 -19.03 7.67 26.97
C ALA A 111 -17.52 7.41 27.05
N SER A 112 -16.94 6.73 26.05
CA SER A 112 -15.51 6.37 26.02
C SER A 112 -14.61 7.60 26.11
N GLN A 113 -14.79 8.57 25.21
CA GLN A 113 -13.95 9.77 25.15
C GLN A 113 -14.07 10.62 26.43
N ARG A 114 -15.22 10.61 27.12
CA ARG A 114 -15.44 11.32 28.38
C ARG A 114 -14.71 10.66 29.56
N ASP A 115 -14.79 9.34 29.66
CA ASP A 115 -14.07 8.59 30.69
C ASP A 115 -12.56 8.66 30.46
N GLU A 116 -12.11 8.63 29.20
CA GLU A 116 -10.71 8.84 28.82
C GLU A 116 -10.20 10.26 29.17
N ILE A 117 -10.99 11.33 28.95
CA ILE A 117 -10.65 12.69 29.45
C ILE A 117 -10.53 12.70 30.98
N GLY A 118 -11.47 12.06 31.68
CA GLY A 118 -11.43 11.95 33.14
C GLY A 118 -10.16 11.27 33.65
N PHE A 119 -9.73 10.18 32.99
CA PHE A 119 -8.47 9.51 33.26
C PHE A 119 -7.26 10.43 33.00
N MET A 120 -7.20 11.11 31.85
CA MET A 120 -6.09 11.99 31.50
C MET A 120 -5.92 13.15 32.50
N GLN A 121 -7.03 13.78 32.90
CA GLN A 121 -7.03 14.84 33.92
C GLN A 121 -6.53 14.33 35.28
N GLN A 122 -6.99 13.16 35.73
CA GLN A 122 -6.51 12.56 36.99
C GLN A 122 -5.03 12.13 36.91
N TRP A 123 -4.59 11.60 35.77
CA TRP A 123 -3.21 11.17 35.54
C TRP A 123 -2.23 12.35 35.64
N LEU A 124 -2.57 13.49 35.03
CA LEU A 124 -1.81 14.74 35.10
C LEU A 124 -1.83 15.33 36.52
N ALA A 125 -3.00 15.46 37.14
CA ALA A 125 -3.15 16.02 38.48
C ALA A 125 -2.39 15.21 39.56
N ALA A 126 -2.39 13.88 39.46
CA ALA A 126 -1.65 12.99 40.36
C ALA A 126 -0.11 13.12 40.22
N ARG A 127 0.37 13.81 39.18
CA ARG A 127 1.79 14.06 38.88
C ARG A 127 2.19 15.54 39.08
N GLY A 128 1.22 16.41 39.39
CA GLY A 128 1.43 17.86 39.53
C GLY A 128 1.45 18.62 38.19
N GLU A 129 1.12 17.95 37.10
CA GLU A 129 1.08 18.53 35.76
C GLU A 129 -0.26 19.26 35.53
N THR A 130 -0.23 20.34 34.73
CA THR A 130 -1.45 21.10 34.39
C THR A 130 -2.22 20.40 33.26
N ALA A 131 -3.48 20.06 33.50
CA ALA A 131 -4.41 19.70 32.42
C ALA A 131 -4.94 20.97 31.74
N PRO A 132 -5.04 21.02 30.40
CA PRO A 132 -5.70 22.13 29.70
C PRO A 132 -7.21 22.12 29.99
N ASP A 133 -7.81 23.30 29.91
CA ASP A 133 -9.27 23.45 29.85
C ASP A 133 -9.78 22.87 28.51
N PRO A 134 -10.63 21.82 28.51
CA PRO A 134 -11.16 21.23 27.28
C PRO A 134 -11.89 22.22 26.37
N GLN A 135 -12.44 23.31 26.93
CA GLN A 135 -13.27 24.28 26.21
C GLN A 135 -12.45 25.46 25.65
N ALA A 136 -11.15 25.54 25.94
CA ALA A 136 -10.30 26.69 25.62
C ALA A 136 -9.73 26.69 24.18
N HIS A 137 -10.51 26.27 23.18
CA HIS A 137 -10.12 26.17 21.76
C HIS A 137 -9.36 27.39 21.21
N ALA A 138 -9.74 28.60 21.63
CA ALA A 138 -9.18 29.86 21.14
C ALA A 138 -7.66 30.04 21.42
N ALA A 139 -7.09 29.33 22.40
CA ALA A 139 -5.71 29.56 22.84
C ALA A 139 -4.65 28.74 22.07
N MET A 140 -5.01 27.60 21.49
CA MET A 140 -4.03 26.65 20.90
C MET A 140 -3.80 26.81 19.39
N HIS A 141 -4.61 27.61 18.69
CA HIS A 141 -4.47 27.85 17.24
C HIS A 141 -3.14 28.49 16.79
N ALA A 142 -2.26 28.88 17.72
CA ALA A 142 -1.02 29.61 17.45
C ALA A 142 0.26 28.75 17.35
N SER A 143 0.22 27.42 17.59
CA SER A 143 1.42 26.57 17.57
C SER A 143 1.33 25.33 16.68
N HIS A 144 0.32 24.47 16.82
CA HIS A 144 0.18 23.25 16.03
C HIS A 144 -1.29 22.89 15.75
N GLN A 145 -1.58 22.37 14.55
CA GLN A 145 -2.79 21.58 14.33
C GLN A 145 -2.50 20.14 14.77
N MET A 146 -3.39 19.55 15.57
CA MET A 146 -3.28 18.15 15.98
C MET A 146 -3.86 17.24 14.89
N ALA A 147 -3.31 16.04 14.74
CA ALA A 147 -3.74 15.10 13.71
C ALA A 147 -5.24 14.79 13.80
N GLY A 148 -5.89 14.58 12.65
CA GLY A 148 -7.30 14.15 12.56
C GLY A 148 -8.37 15.24 12.75
N MET A 149 -8.12 16.21 13.63
CA MET A 149 -9.06 17.27 14.07
C MET A 149 -9.88 17.90 12.94
N ALA A 150 -11.18 18.11 13.18
CA ALA A 150 -12.07 18.90 12.35
C ALA A 150 -11.70 20.39 12.43
N SER A 151 -11.58 21.06 11.28
CA SER A 151 -11.35 22.50 11.27
C SER A 151 -12.62 23.28 11.69
N PRO A 152 -12.52 24.54 12.13
CA PRO A 152 -13.69 25.35 12.47
C PRO A 152 -14.70 25.48 11.33
N ALA A 153 -14.23 25.46 10.07
CA ALA A 153 -15.10 25.45 8.89
C ALA A 153 -15.83 24.11 8.72
N GLN A 154 -15.17 22.98 8.99
CA GLN A 154 -15.80 21.66 8.98
C GLN A 154 -16.82 21.48 10.11
N MET A 155 -16.51 21.95 11.33
CA MET A 155 -17.47 21.97 12.45
C MET A 155 -18.69 22.87 12.14
N ALA A 156 -18.47 24.05 11.56
CA ALA A 156 -19.54 24.96 11.15
C ALA A 156 -20.38 24.45 9.96
N ALA A 157 -19.85 23.52 9.16
CA ALA A 157 -20.60 22.81 8.12
C ALA A 157 -21.38 21.62 8.71
N LEU A 158 -20.74 20.80 9.56
CA LEU A 158 -21.39 19.69 10.28
C LEU A 158 -22.59 20.16 11.10
N ALA A 159 -22.48 21.29 11.80
CA ALA A 159 -23.59 21.86 12.58
C ALA A 159 -24.78 22.35 11.72
N LYS A 160 -24.58 22.54 10.41
CA LYS A 160 -25.61 22.95 9.43
C LYS A 160 -26.17 21.78 8.60
N ALA A 161 -25.43 20.68 8.49
CA ALA A 161 -25.90 19.47 7.82
C ALA A 161 -27.05 18.83 8.61
N GLU A 162 -27.96 18.15 7.91
CA GLU A 162 -29.09 17.40 8.49
C GLU A 162 -29.29 16.07 7.74
N SER A 163 -29.91 15.08 8.38
CA SER A 163 -30.22 13.76 7.79
C SER A 163 -28.96 13.05 7.21
N SER A 164 -29.06 12.41 6.04
CA SER A 164 -27.96 11.64 5.43
C SER A 164 -26.66 12.41 5.24
N ASP A 165 -26.75 13.73 5.02
CA ASP A 165 -25.58 14.58 4.80
C ASP A 165 -24.87 14.87 6.13
N PHE A 166 -25.64 14.98 7.21
CA PHE A 166 -25.09 14.99 8.57
C PHE A 166 -24.46 13.66 8.92
N ASP A 167 -25.16 12.54 8.70
CA ASP A 167 -24.67 11.20 9.01
C ASP A 167 -23.32 10.93 8.32
N ARG A 168 -23.24 11.27 7.03
CA ARG A 168 -22.02 11.19 6.23
C ARG A 168 -20.91 12.06 6.80
N MET A 169 -21.18 13.33 7.06
CA MET A 169 -20.17 14.28 7.51
C MET A 169 -19.67 13.99 8.94
N PHE A 170 -20.57 13.58 9.85
CA PHE A 170 -20.22 13.17 11.21
C PHE A 170 -19.27 11.97 11.16
N LEU A 171 -19.64 10.90 10.44
CA LEU A 171 -18.83 9.69 10.37
C LEU A 171 -17.48 9.95 9.69
N GLN A 172 -17.44 10.73 8.60
CA GLN A 172 -16.18 11.09 7.94
C GLN A 172 -15.23 11.88 8.85
N LEU A 173 -15.75 12.87 9.59
CA LEU A 173 -14.94 13.66 10.52
C LEU A 173 -14.49 12.82 11.71
N MET A 174 -15.37 11.99 12.28
CA MET A 174 -15.07 11.16 13.44
C MET A 174 -14.08 10.02 13.12
N ILE A 175 -14.20 9.34 11.98
CA ILE A 175 -13.20 8.33 11.56
C ILE A 175 -11.82 9.00 11.40
N ARG A 176 -11.77 10.19 10.79
CA ARG A 176 -10.51 10.93 10.61
C ARG A 176 -9.93 11.43 11.93
N HIS A 177 -10.79 11.82 12.88
CA HIS A 177 -10.42 12.23 14.24
C HIS A 177 -9.80 11.06 15.02
N HIS A 178 -10.48 9.90 15.09
CA HIS A 178 -9.94 8.67 15.67
C HIS A 178 -8.63 8.21 15.02
N ALA A 179 -8.50 8.36 13.70
CA ALA A 179 -7.25 8.12 12.98
C ALA A 179 -6.11 9.06 13.42
N GLY A 180 -6.44 10.30 13.81
CA GLY A 180 -5.54 11.25 14.45
C GLY A 180 -5.03 10.75 15.79
N ALA A 181 -5.91 10.26 16.66
CA ALA A 181 -5.54 9.67 17.95
C ALA A 181 -4.59 8.47 17.77
N LEU A 182 -4.87 7.57 16.82
CA LEU A 182 -4.00 6.44 16.48
C LEU A 182 -2.60 6.89 15.99
N LYS A 183 -2.54 7.97 15.21
CA LYS A 183 -1.26 8.57 14.76
C LYS A 183 -0.50 9.23 15.92
N MET A 184 -1.18 9.91 16.83
CA MET A 184 -0.58 10.48 18.05
C MET A 184 -0.01 9.39 18.97
N VAL A 185 -0.68 8.23 19.08
CA VAL A 185 -0.15 7.05 19.78
C VAL A 185 1.09 6.50 19.08
N GLU A 186 1.09 6.37 17.75
CA GLU A 186 2.26 5.89 17.01
C GLU A 186 3.50 6.78 17.22
N ASP A 187 3.30 8.10 17.22
CA ASP A 187 4.39 9.07 17.41
C ASP A 187 4.80 9.27 18.87
N LEU A 188 3.95 8.93 19.84
CA LEU A 188 4.37 8.72 21.24
C LEU A 188 5.30 7.50 21.34
N LEU A 189 4.89 6.35 20.80
CA LEU A 189 5.59 5.06 20.94
C LEU A 189 6.95 5.00 20.22
N LYS A 190 7.20 5.90 19.25
CA LYS A 190 8.53 6.08 18.62
C LYS A 190 9.57 6.73 19.53
N GLN A 191 9.16 7.43 20.59
CA GLN A 191 10.06 8.22 21.43
C GLN A 191 10.74 7.34 22.49
N ARG A 192 12.02 7.61 22.78
CA ARG A 192 12.80 6.78 23.71
C ARG A 192 12.40 7.05 25.15
N GLY A 193 11.75 6.08 25.78
CA GLY A 193 11.35 6.13 27.20
C GLY A 193 9.96 6.71 27.45
N SER A 194 9.17 6.94 26.40
CA SER A 194 7.73 7.19 26.53
C SER A 194 6.97 5.92 26.92
N ALA A 195 5.69 6.06 27.30
CA ALA A 195 4.75 4.97 27.58
C ALA A 195 5.30 3.87 28.52
N SER A 196 6.24 4.24 29.40
CA SER A 196 6.98 3.32 30.28
C SER A 196 6.34 3.22 31.67
N ASP A 197 5.36 4.07 31.96
CA ASP A 197 4.43 3.94 33.08
C ASP A 197 3.35 2.89 32.73
N PRO A 198 3.18 1.80 33.49
CA PRO A 198 2.25 0.73 33.12
C PRO A 198 0.79 1.17 32.97
N THR A 199 0.34 2.14 33.76
CA THR A 199 -1.02 2.67 33.72
C THR A 199 -1.23 3.55 32.47
N LEU A 200 -0.20 4.26 32.03
CA LEU A 200 -0.20 4.95 30.74
C LEU A 200 -0.16 3.96 29.57
N LEU A 201 0.62 2.89 29.65
CA LEU A 201 0.70 1.87 28.60
C LEU A 201 -0.64 1.14 28.43
N GLU A 202 -1.33 0.84 29.53
CA GLU A 202 -2.69 0.29 29.52
C GLU A 202 -3.69 1.24 28.85
N PHE A 203 -3.67 2.53 29.21
CA PHE A 203 -4.48 3.57 28.56
C PHE A 203 -4.20 3.71 27.06
N VAL A 204 -2.93 3.78 26.66
CA VAL A 204 -2.50 3.88 25.25
C VAL A 204 -2.94 2.64 24.45
N ASN A 205 -2.96 1.46 25.05
CA ASN A 205 -3.50 0.25 24.43
C ASN A 205 -5.04 0.26 24.35
N GLY A 206 -5.74 0.79 25.36
CA GLY A 206 -7.18 1.04 25.33
C GLY A 206 -7.57 1.94 24.16
N VAL A 207 -7.02 3.16 24.14
CA VAL A 207 -7.15 4.12 23.02
C VAL A 207 -6.83 3.44 21.68
N SER A 208 -5.75 2.66 21.57
CA SER A 208 -5.41 1.95 20.32
C SER A 208 -6.49 0.98 19.86
N ASN A 209 -7.07 0.20 20.77
CA ASN A 209 -8.03 -0.86 20.45
C ASN A 209 -9.43 -0.29 20.22
N ASP A 210 -9.90 0.58 21.11
CA ASP A 210 -11.26 1.11 21.07
C ASP A 210 -11.44 2.10 19.93
N GLN A 211 -10.49 3.02 19.70
CA GLN A 211 -10.56 3.96 18.57
C GLN A 211 -10.50 3.20 17.23
N ALA A 212 -9.69 2.14 17.12
CA ALA A 212 -9.64 1.31 15.91
C ALA A 212 -10.95 0.52 15.67
N ALA A 213 -11.55 -0.03 16.72
CA ALA A 213 -12.83 -0.74 16.63
C ALA A 213 -14.02 0.21 16.41
N GLU A 214 -13.92 1.47 16.88
CA GLU A 214 -14.87 2.54 16.54
C GLU A 214 -14.72 2.99 15.09
N ILE A 215 -13.50 3.12 14.55
CA ILE A 215 -13.25 3.35 13.12
C ILE A 215 -13.89 2.25 12.26
N GLU A 216 -13.71 0.98 12.61
CA GLU A 216 -14.31 -0.15 11.87
C GLU A 216 -15.84 -0.04 11.85
N ARG A 217 -16.47 0.16 13.02
CA ARG A 217 -17.93 0.34 13.14
C ARG A 217 -18.44 1.56 12.36
N MET A 218 -17.76 2.70 12.48
CA MET A 218 -18.14 3.92 11.78
C MET A 218 -17.96 3.81 10.27
N THR A 219 -16.93 3.11 9.80
CA THR A 219 -16.71 2.86 8.36
C THR A 219 -17.82 2.00 7.78
N ALA A 220 -18.25 0.96 8.51
CA ALA A 220 -19.38 0.12 8.11
C ALA A 220 -20.71 0.91 8.08
N LEU A 221 -20.96 1.77 9.07
CA LEU A 221 -22.13 2.67 9.07
C LEU A 221 -22.07 3.67 7.90
N LEU A 222 -20.91 4.26 7.63
CA LEU A 222 -20.74 5.27 6.59
C LEU A 222 -20.91 4.70 5.18
N ALA A 223 -20.53 3.44 4.97
CA ALA A 223 -20.91 2.69 3.77
C ALA A 223 -22.44 2.63 3.62
N THR A 224 -23.18 2.25 4.67
CA THR A 224 -24.65 2.19 4.63
C THR A 224 -25.39 3.54 4.54
N VAL A 225 -24.68 4.68 4.64
CA VAL A 225 -25.21 6.03 4.40
C VAL A 225 -25.13 6.41 2.89
N GLY A 226 -24.55 5.54 2.05
CA GLY A 226 -24.62 5.62 0.59
C GLY A 226 -25.95 5.12 0.00
N SER A 227 -26.40 5.77 -1.06
CA SER A 227 -27.47 5.28 -1.96
C SER A 227 -26.91 4.65 -3.25
N ASP A 228 -25.58 4.44 -3.31
CA ASP A 228 -24.92 3.75 -4.41
C ASP A 228 -25.17 2.24 -4.31
N PRO A 229 -25.79 1.59 -5.32
CA PRO A 229 -26.13 0.17 -5.26
C PRO A 229 -24.90 -0.76 -5.31
N ARG A 230 -23.69 -0.21 -5.50
CA ARG A 230 -22.42 -0.95 -5.36
C ARG A 230 -22.01 -1.16 -3.89
N THR A 231 -22.47 -0.33 -2.96
CA THR A 231 -22.05 -0.43 -1.56
C THR A 231 -22.78 -1.54 -0.83
N GLY A 232 -22.02 -2.45 -0.20
CA GLY A 232 -22.56 -3.58 0.56
C GLY A 232 -22.93 -4.81 -0.28
N LEU A 233 -22.38 -4.92 -1.50
CA LEU A 233 -22.51 -6.13 -2.32
C LEU A 233 -21.97 -7.37 -1.58
N ALA A 234 -22.73 -8.46 -1.61
CA ALA A 234 -22.35 -9.70 -0.94
C ALA A 234 -21.04 -10.29 -1.52
N PRO A 235 -20.12 -10.76 -0.66
CA PRO A 235 -18.83 -11.29 -1.11
C PRO A 235 -18.93 -12.68 -1.74
N GLY A 236 -17.94 -13.02 -2.57
CA GLY A 236 -17.80 -14.32 -3.22
C GLY A 236 -16.67 -14.33 -4.28
N PHE A 237 -16.05 -15.48 -4.49
CA PHE A 237 -14.94 -15.62 -5.45
C PHE A 237 -15.43 -15.78 -6.91
N ARG A 238 -16.59 -16.42 -7.12
CA ARG A 238 -17.21 -16.60 -8.46
C ARG A 238 -18.66 -16.12 -8.53
N ASP A 239 -19.19 -15.72 -7.39
CA ASP A 239 -20.59 -15.66 -7.03
C ASP A 239 -20.90 -14.47 -6.09
N SER A 240 -19.94 -13.53 -5.95
CA SER A 240 -20.17 -12.22 -5.36
C SER A 240 -21.36 -11.53 -6.03
N ALA A 241 -22.19 -10.82 -5.26
CA ALA A 241 -23.17 -9.93 -5.83
C ALA A 241 -22.49 -8.85 -6.68
N THR A 242 -23.19 -8.38 -7.71
CA THR A 242 -22.69 -7.38 -8.65
C THR A 242 -23.70 -6.26 -8.84
N ALA A 243 -23.21 -5.07 -9.15
CA ALA A 243 -24.03 -3.94 -9.58
C ALA A 243 -23.51 -3.45 -10.94
N ILE A 244 -24.44 -3.12 -11.84
CA ILE A 244 -24.13 -2.75 -13.22
C ILE A 244 -25.08 -1.64 -13.68
N ALA A 245 -24.53 -0.58 -14.27
CA ALA A 245 -25.30 0.54 -14.81
C ALA A 245 -24.80 0.90 -16.21
N ASN A 246 -25.74 1.09 -17.14
CA ASN A 246 -25.51 1.43 -18.56
C ASN A 246 -24.58 0.47 -19.35
N LEU A 247 -24.24 -0.68 -18.78
CA LEU A 247 -23.49 -1.77 -19.40
C LEU A 247 -24.31 -3.06 -19.41
N ARG A 248 -23.86 -4.07 -20.16
CA ARG A 248 -24.39 -5.43 -20.16
C ARG A 248 -23.22 -6.42 -20.10
N LEU A 249 -23.14 -7.21 -19.04
CA LEU A 249 -22.19 -8.31 -18.95
C LEU A 249 -22.52 -9.35 -20.04
N VAL A 250 -21.59 -9.58 -20.97
CA VAL A 250 -21.75 -10.56 -22.06
C VAL A 250 -21.21 -11.93 -21.65
N ALA A 251 -20.02 -11.97 -21.06
CA ALA A 251 -19.38 -13.18 -20.57
C ALA A 251 -18.47 -12.86 -19.37
N SER A 252 -18.19 -13.87 -18.54
CA SER A 252 -17.10 -13.88 -17.57
C SER A 252 -16.43 -15.25 -17.64
N LEU A 253 -15.11 -15.28 -17.78
CA LEU A 253 -14.34 -16.49 -18.05
C LEU A 253 -13.35 -16.79 -16.91
N PRO A 254 -13.21 -18.05 -16.48
CA PRO A 254 -12.18 -18.44 -15.52
C PRO A 254 -10.79 -18.40 -16.17
N LYS A 255 -9.74 -18.27 -15.34
CA LYS A 255 -8.35 -18.44 -15.79
C LYS A 255 -8.14 -19.86 -16.35
N PRO A 256 -7.37 -20.02 -17.45
CA PRO A 256 -7.11 -21.33 -18.04
C PRO A 256 -6.22 -22.21 -17.15
N PRO A 257 -6.21 -23.54 -17.35
CA PRO A 257 -5.33 -24.46 -16.62
C PRO A 257 -3.86 -24.04 -16.68
N GLY A 258 -3.15 -24.12 -15.55
CA GLY A 258 -1.76 -23.66 -15.42
C GLY A 258 -1.61 -22.16 -15.10
N PHE A 259 -2.70 -21.38 -15.12
CA PHE A 259 -2.72 -19.97 -14.74
C PHE A 259 -3.51 -19.70 -13.43
N PHE A 260 -3.61 -20.72 -12.58
CA PHE A 260 -4.09 -20.65 -11.19
C PHE A 260 -3.58 -21.87 -10.40
N ASP A 261 -3.62 -21.78 -9.07
CA ASP A 261 -3.38 -22.92 -8.17
C ASP A 261 -4.70 -23.70 -7.97
N PRO A 262 -4.79 -25.00 -8.34
CA PRO A 262 -6.00 -25.79 -8.15
C PRO A 262 -6.41 -26.00 -6.68
N GLU A 263 -5.45 -26.01 -5.75
CA GLU A 263 -5.69 -26.20 -4.32
C GLU A 263 -6.01 -24.85 -3.63
N ASN A 264 -5.60 -23.73 -4.22
CA ASN A 264 -5.89 -22.38 -3.75
C ASN A 264 -6.37 -21.44 -4.89
N PRO A 265 -7.53 -21.73 -5.53
CA PRO A 265 -7.96 -21.02 -6.73
C PRO A 265 -8.32 -19.56 -6.50
N ALA A 266 -8.65 -19.19 -5.25
CA ALA A 266 -8.94 -17.82 -4.83
C ALA A 266 -7.69 -17.01 -4.41
N GLY A 267 -6.50 -17.64 -4.35
CA GLY A 267 -5.26 -16.95 -3.98
C GLY A 267 -5.21 -16.49 -2.51
N LEU A 268 -5.89 -17.20 -1.61
CA LEU A 268 -5.92 -16.90 -0.18
C LEU A 268 -4.49 -16.89 0.40
N PRO A 269 -4.17 -16.00 1.36
CA PRO A 269 -2.88 -16.00 2.04
C PRO A 269 -2.55 -17.38 2.62
N LEU A 270 -1.31 -17.84 2.43
CA LEU A 270 -0.89 -19.15 2.90
C LEU A 270 -0.56 -19.10 4.39
N GLU A 271 -1.35 -19.82 5.20
CA GLU A 271 -1.11 -19.98 6.64
C GLU A 271 0.28 -20.57 6.93
N PRO A 272 0.97 -20.14 8.00
CA PRO A 272 2.25 -20.72 8.40
C PRO A 272 2.08 -22.18 8.84
N ALA A 273 3.02 -23.04 8.44
CA ALA A 273 3.05 -24.44 8.87
C ALA A 273 3.27 -24.64 10.39
N ASP A 274 3.71 -23.59 11.11
CA ASP A 274 4.06 -23.62 12.53
C ASP A 274 2.85 -23.34 13.42
N GLY A 275 2.02 -24.37 13.66
CA GLY A 275 0.84 -24.35 14.55
C GLY A 275 1.15 -24.21 16.06
N LYS A 276 2.06 -23.31 16.42
CA LYS A 276 2.47 -23.02 17.81
C LYS A 276 1.47 -22.07 18.47
N LYS A 277 0.74 -22.57 19.48
CA LYS A 277 -0.02 -21.70 20.41
C LYS A 277 0.93 -20.67 21.03
N LYS A 278 0.61 -19.39 20.87
CA LYS A 278 1.28 -18.27 21.55
C LYS A 278 0.57 -17.99 22.89
N ASP A 279 1.31 -17.45 23.85
CA ASP A 279 0.74 -17.02 25.14
C ASP A 279 -0.28 -15.88 24.97
N ALA A 280 -1.20 -15.74 25.94
CA ALA A 280 -2.31 -14.79 25.86
C ALA A 280 -1.84 -13.34 25.63
N ASP A 281 -0.80 -12.89 26.32
CA ASP A 281 -0.26 -11.52 26.18
C ASP A 281 0.40 -11.31 24.81
N ALA A 282 1.00 -12.36 24.23
CA ALA A 282 1.56 -12.33 22.89
C ALA A 282 0.45 -12.38 21.82
N LEU A 283 -0.67 -13.06 22.10
CA LEU A 283 -1.85 -13.07 21.25
C LEU A 283 -2.55 -11.70 21.26
N ALA A 284 -2.71 -11.07 22.43
CA ALA A 284 -3.30 -9.74 22.56
C ALA A 284 -2.47 -8.67 21.85
N LYS A 285 -1.14 -8.66 22.04
CA LYS A 285 -0.24 -7.75 21.30
C LYS A 285 -0.24 -8.03 19.79
N GLN A 286 -0.30 -9.29 19.38
CA GLN A 286 -0.48 -9.63 17.97
C GLN A 286 -1.83 -9.13 17.43
N GLN A 287 -2.93 -9.28 18.18
CA GLN A 287 -4.25 -8.78 17.76
C GLN A 287 -4.27 -7.26 17.62
N GLN A 288 -3.64 -6.52 18.53
CA GLN A 288 -3.46 -5.07 18.45
C GLN A 288 -2.62 -4.67 17.21
N GLU A 289 -1.47 -5.32 17.00
CA GLU A 289 -0.62 -5.09 15.82
C GLU A 289 -1.35 -5.44 14.51
N GLN A 290 -2.18 -6.48 14.51
CA GLN A 290 -2.99 -6.92 13.38
C GLN A 290 -4.17 -5.99 13.11
N ALA A 291 -4.85 -5.46 14.12
CA ALA A 291 -5.89 -4.45 13.97
C ALA A 291 -5.32 -3.15 13.37
N PHE A 292 -4.17 -2.70 13.88
CA PHE A 292 -3.46 -1.53 13.36
C PHE A 292 -3.02 -1.73 11.90
N LYS A 293 -2.54 -2.93 11.55
CA LYS A 293 -2.20 -3.30 10.16
C LYS A 293 -3.43 -3.36 9.25
N ARG A 294 -4.54 -3.98 9.68
CA ARG A 294 -5.83 -3.94 8.95
C ARG A 294 -6.26 -2.51 8.66
N TYR A 295 -6.23 -1.63 9.67
CA TYR A 295 -6.54 -0.21 9.51
C TYR A 295 -5.63 0.50 8.48
N LYS A 296 -4.32 0.20 8.44
CA LYS A 296 -3.40 0.78 7.44
C LYS A 296 -3.56 0.19 6.04
N GLY A 297 -4.21 -0.96 5.87
CA GLY A 297 -4.15 -1.77 4.66
C GLY A 297 -2.83 -2.53 4.53
N GLU A 298 -2.22 -2.92 5.64
CA GLU A 298 -0.99 -3.69 5.69
C GLU A 298 -1.28 -5.17 5.97
N SER A 299 -0.48 -6.08 5.42
CA SER A 299 -0.61 -7.50 5.72
C SER A 299 -0.45 -7.76 7.22
N THR A 300 -1.43 -8.45 7.80
CA THR A 300 -1.48 -8.84 9.22
C THR A 300 -0.37 -9.82 9.63
N GLY A 301 0.48 -10.25 8.70
CA GLY A 301 1.70 -10.98 8.99
C GLY A 301 1.50 -12.47 9.25
N SER A 302 2.64 -13.15 9.34
CA SER A 302 2.83 -14.60 9.29
C SER A 302 2.35 -15.29 8.01
N ALA A 303 1.11 -15.07 7.57
CA ALA A 303 0.66 -15.54 6.26
C ALA A 303 1.38 -14.76 5.15
N ARG A 304 1.98 -15.46 4.19
CA ARG A 304 2.49 -14.82 2.97
C ARG A 304 1.29 -14.48 2.09
N SER A 305 1.19 -13.22 1.66
CA SER A 305 0.24 -12.83 0.61
C SER A 305 0.37 -13.78 -0.58
N GLY A 306 -0.77 -14.16 -1.18
CA GLY A 306 -0.76 -14.98 -2.40
C GLY A 306 0.17 -14.34 -3.43
N LEU A 307 1.13 -15.11 -3.94
CA LEU A 307 2.09 -14.59 -4.91
C LEU A 307 1.33 -14.10 -6.15
N LEU A 308 1.69 -12.92 -6.65
CA LEU A 308 1.15 -12.41 -7.92
C LEU A 308 1.51 -13.31 -9.12
N SER A 309 2.30 -14.37 -8.94
CA SER A 309 2.62 -15.49 -9.85
C SER A 309 1.58 -15.90 -10.91
N PHE A 310 0.29 -15.69 -10.67
CA PHE A 310 -0.83 -16.02 -11.56
C PHE A 310 -1.79 -14.84 -11.82
N ALA A 311 -1.47 -13.62 -11.39
CA ALA A 311 -2.24 -12.42 -11.73
C ALA A 311 -2.18 -12.18 -13.23
N ASN A 312 -3.34 -11.95 -13.85
CA ASN A 312 -3.39 -11.39 -15.20
C ASN A 312 -2.94 -9.93 -15.11
N THR A 313 -2.33 -9.44 -16.17
CA THR A 313 -1.99 -8.03 -16.32
C THR A 313 -2.58 -7.50 -17.64
N ASP A 314 -1.93 -6.53 -18.28
CA ASP A 314 -2.47 -5.79 -19.40
C ASP A 314 -2.73 -6.64 -20.67
N MET A 315 -3.56 -6.10 -21.57
CA MET A 315 -4.14 -6.83 -22.70
C MET A 315 -3.84 -6.12 -24.02
N ALA A 316 -3.54 -6.89 -25.06
CA ALA A 316 -3.27 -6.40 -26.41
C ALA A 316 -4.21 -7.01 -27.45
N PHE A 317 -4.69 -6.18 -28.37
CA PHE A 317 -5.64 -6.55 -29.41
C PHE A 317 -5.05 -6.30 -30.81
N SER A 318 -5.36 -7.15 -31.79
CA SER A 318 -4.96 -6.98 -33.19
C SER A 318 -5.87 -7.78 -34.12
N GLY A 319 -6.77 -7.10 -34.85
CA GLY A 319 -7.82 -7.79 -35.61
C GLY A 319 -8.69 -8.62 -34.68
N ASP A 320 -8.94 -9.89 -35.02
CA ASP A 320 -9.69 -10.83 -34.17
C ASP A 320 -8.88 -11.41 -32.99
N VAL A 321 -7.62 -11.01 -32.83
CA VAL A 321 -6.70 -11.56 -31.83
C VAL A 321 -6.73 -10.74 -30.54
N LEU A 322 -6.83 -11.44 -29.41
CA LEU A 322 -6.58 -10.91 -28.06
C LEU A 322 -5.44 -11.71 -27.42
N VAL A 323 -4.49 -11.01 -26.81
CA VAL A 323 -3.51 -11.58 -25.88
C VAL A 323 -3.65 -10.92 -24.51
N VAL A 324 -3.67 -11.74 -23.45
CA VAL A 324 -3.75 -11.32 -22.04
C VAL A 324 -2.44 -11.63 -21.35
N GLY A 325 -1.77 -10.61 -20.81
CA GLY A 325 -0.55 -10.71 -20.01
C GLY A 325 -0.78 -11.39 -18.66
N ASN A 326 0.28 -11.95 -18.07
CA ASN A 326 0.24 -12.59 -16.76
C ASN A 326 1.66 -12.75 -16.16
N TYR A 327 1.78 -12.71 -14.83
CA TYR A 327 3.06 -12.95 -14.13
C TYR A 327 3.67 -14.35 -14.42
N HIS A 328 2.87 -15.29 -14.93
CA HIS A 328 3.26 -16.64 -15.35
C HIS A 328 3.59 -16.79 -16.85
N GLY A 329 3.31 -15.79 -17.70
CA GLY A 329 3.34 -15.94 -19.16
C GLY A 329 2.25 -15.11 -19.85
N PHE A 330 1.61 -15.67 -20.86
CA PHE A 330 0.44 -15.03 -21.49
C PHE A 330 -0.55 -16.05 -22.05
N ASN A 331 -1.77 -15.58 -22.36
CA ASN A 331 -2.82 -16.40 -22.98
C ASN A 331 -3.34 -15.71 -24.23
N ALA A 332 -3.42 -16.45 -25.35
CA ALA A 332 -3.87 -15.95 -26.64
C ALA A 332 -5.24 -16.51 -27.00
N TYR A 333 -6.11 -15.64 -27.54
CA TYR A 333 -7.51 -15.90 -27.83
C TYR A 333 -7.87 -15.38 -29.25
N ARG A 334 -8.91 -15.94 -29.85
CA ARG A 334 -9.66 -15.30 -30.95
C ARG A 334 -11.01 -14.82 -30.44
N LEU A 335 -11.42 -13.64 -30.87
CA LEU A 335 -12.69 -13.02 -30.51
C LEU A 335 -13.78 -13.47 -31.49
N GLY A 336 -14.87 -14.03 -30.96
CA GLY A 336 -16.03 -14.43 -31.75
C GLY A 336 -16.78 -13.24 -32.35
N ALA A 337 -17.70 -13.51 -33.28
CA ALA A 337 -18.59 -12.48 -33.84
C ALA A 337 -19.61 -11.91 -32.82
N ASP A 338 -19.69 -12.53 -31.63
CA ASP A 338 -20.40 -12.09 -30.42
C ASP A 338 -19.50 -11.33 -29.43
N GLY A 339 -18.22 -11.17 -29.74
CA GLY A 339 -17.20 -10.56 -28.88
C GLY A 339 -16.62 -11.50 -27.81
N VAL A 340 -17.02 -12.77 -27.75
CA VAL A 340 -16.56 -13.70 -26.70
C VAL A 340 -15.19 -14.30 -27.07
N PRO A 341 -14.15 -14.18 -26.23
CA PRO A 341 -12.84 -14.75 -26.53
C PRO A 341 -12.79 -16.28 -26.34
N ALA A 342 -12.43 -16.99 -27.42
CA ALA A 342 -12.12 -18.41 -27.41
C ALA A 342 -10.60 -18.62 -27.30
N LEU A 343 -10.16 -19.39 -26.29
CA LEU A 343 -8.74 -19.66 -26.03
C LEU A 343 -8.10 -20.44 -27.19
N VAL A 344 -6.96 -19.96 -27.68
CA VAL A 344 -6.15 -20.61 -28.72
C VAL A 344 -4.90 -21.26 -28.11
N SER A 345 -4.19 -20.55 -27.22
CA SER A 345 -3.02 -21.08 -26.54
C SER A 345 -2.75 -20.41 -25.19
N SER A 346 -2.04 -21.14 -24.33
CA SER A 346 -1.59 -20.71 -23.02
C SER A 346 -0.08 -20.90 -22.94
N VAL A 347 0.68 -19.81 -22.97
CA VAL A 347 2.15 -19.83 -23.04
C VAL A 347 2.71 -19.55 -21.66
N VAL A 348 3.12 -20.60 -20.96
CA VAL A 348 3.81 -20.50 -19.68
C VAL A 348 5.26 -20.05 -19.92
N CYS A 349 5.59 -18.85 -19.45
CA CYS A 349 6.94 -18.30 -19.47
C CYS A 349 7.11 -17.30 -18.30
N PRO A 350 7.36 -17.78 -17.07
CA PRO A 350 7.25 -16.93 -15.88
C PRO A 350 8.33 -15.84 -15.82
N GLY A 351 7.95 -14.71 -15.23
CA GLY A 351 8.84 -13.54 -15.13
C GLY A 351 8.27 -12.33 -14.40
N GLY A 352 6.98 -12.32 -14.07
CA GLY A 352 6.34 -11.20 -13.40
C GLY A 352 6.08 -10.00 -14.30
N GLN A 353 5.12 -9.16 -13.91
CA GLN A 353 4.36 -8.30 -14.82
C GLN A 353 3.75 -9.15 -15.94
N GLY A 354 4.27 -9.04 -17.16
CA GLY A 354 3.77 -9.76 -18.33
C GLY A 354 2.96 -8.90 -19.29
N ASP A 355 3.00 -7.58 -19.13
CA ASP A 355 2.27 -6.61 -19.97
C ASP A 355 2.67 -6.72 -21.44
N VAL A 356 1.70 -6.58 -22.35
CA VAL A 356 1.83 -6.96 -23.76
C VAL A 356 1.49 -5.83 -24.73
N SER A 357 2.18 -5.81 -25.88
CA SER A 357 1.80 -5.07 -27.09
C SER A 357 1.87 -5.99 -28.31
N ILE A 358 1.01 -5.79 -29.30
CA ILE A 358 1.08 -6.50 -30.59
C ILE A 358 1.47 -5.50 -31.69
N VAL A 359 2.46 -5.85 -32.51
CA VAL A 359 2.88 -5.09 -33.69
C VAL A 359 3.02 -6.04 -34.87
N GLY A 360 2.02 -6.04 -35.75
CA GLY A 360 1.92 -7.02 -36.83
C GLY A 360 1.87 -8.45 -36.27
N ASN A 361 2.84 -9.29 -36.67
CA ASN A 361 2.98 -10.66 -36.20
C ASN A 361 3.87 -10.81 -34.96
N LEU A 362 4.29 -9.71 -34.32
CA LEU A 362 5.12 -9.74 -33.12
C LEU A 362 4.31 -9.40 -31.86
N LEU A 363 4.45 -10.22 -30.84
CA LEU A 363 4.01 -9.95 -29.47
C LEU A 363 5.23 -9.52 -28.65
N LEU A 364 5.16 -8.32 -28.09
CA LEU A 364 6.13 -7.78 -27.15
C LEU A 364 5.60 -8.07 -25.74
N MET A 365 6.46 -8.48 -24.80
CA MET A 365 6.06 -8.83 -23.43
C MET A 365 7.08 -8.32 -22.41
N SER A 366 6.61 -7.57 -21.41
CA SER A 366 7.40 -7.07 -20.29
C SER A 366 7.70 -8.17 -19.26
N VAL A 367 8.92 -8.17 -18.73
CA VAL A 367 9.37 -9.07 -17.65
C VAL A 367 10.23 -8.28 -16.65
N GLU A 368 9.85 -8.31 -15.38
CA GLU A 368 10.59 -7.55 -14.36
C GLU A 368 11.26 -8.40 -13.27
N GLU A 369 10.57 -9.40 -12.73
CA GLU A 369 10.99 -10.07 -11.50
C GLU A 369 12.28 -10.85 -11.68
N THR A 370 13.09 -10.90 -10.63
CA THR A 370 14.37 -11.59 -10.62
C THR A 370 14.25 -13.09 -10.94
N ARG A 371 13.11 -13.73 -10.66
CA ARG A 371 12.89 -15.16 -10.97
C ARG A 371 12.78 -15.47 -12.47
N GLY A 372 12.63 -14.48 -13.34
CA GLY A 372 12.53 -14.68 -14.79
C GLY A 372 13.77 -15.37 -15.38
N ARG A 373 13.57 -16.25 -16.36
CA ARG A 373 14.64 -16.98 -17.06
C ARG A 373 14.61 -16.78 -18.57
N LEU A 374 15.78 -16.81 -19.21
CA LEU A 374 15.92 -16.74 -20.67
C LEU A 374 15.20 -17.90 -21.38
N ASP A 375 15.18 -19.08 -20.76
CA ASP A 375 14.63 -20.34 -21.26
C ASP A 375 13.15 -20.59 -20.87
N CYS A 376 12.48 -19.61 -20.25
CA CYS A 376 11.12 -19.74 -19.69
C CYS A 376 10.95 -20.81 -18.57
N GLY A 377 12.03 -21.34 -17.99
CA GLY A 377 11.99 -22.41 -16.99
C GLY A 377 11.26 -22.04 -15.69
N LEU A 378 10.60 -23.02 -15.06
CA LEU A 378 9.80 -22.83 -13.84
C LEU A 378 10.65 -22.80 -12.56
N GLN A 379 11.90 -23.28 -12.63
CA GLN A 379 12.82 -23.42 -11.49
C GLN A 379 13.34 -22.07 -10.92
N GLY A 380 13.10 -20.96 -11.63
CA GLY A 380 13.59 -19.64 -11.23
C GLY A 380 15.13 -19.51 -11.29
N VAL A 381 15.66 -18.56 -10.53
CA VAL A 381 17.11 -18.28 -10.43
C VAL A 381 17.42 -17.79 -9.01
N LEU A 382 18.25 -18.55 -8.30
CA LEU A 382 18.56 -18.34 -6.87
C LEU A 382 19.89 -17.62 -6.62
N GLU A 383 20.76 -17.57 -7.62
CA GLU A 383 22.14 -17.07 -7.52
C GLU A 383 22.20 -15.55 -7.77
N ASP A 384 22.75 -14.77 -6.84
CA ASP A 384 22.81 -13.28 -6.90
C ASP A 384 23.30 -12.69 -8.24
N VAL A 385 24.07 -13.46 -9.01
CA VAL A 385 24.52 -13.18 -10.37
C VAL A 385 24.31 -14.44 -11.20
N SER A 386 23.47 -14.40 -12.23
CA SER A 386 23.25 -15.56 -13.12
C SER A 386 23.08 -15.20 -14.58
N LYS A 387 23.72 -15.99 -15.46
CA LYS A 387 23.57 -15.89 -16.92
C LYS A 387 22.24 -16.44 -17.43
N GLU A 388 21.50 -17.17 -16.60
CA GLU A 388 20.19 -17.73 -16.96
C GLU A 388 19.05 -16.73 -16.70
N ARG A 389 19.29 -15.71 -15.87
CA ARG A 389 18.30 -14.71 -15.44
C ARG A 389 17.85 -13.81 -16.59
N PHE A 390 16.55 -13.62 -16.75
CA PHE A 390 15.96 -12.67 -17.69
C PHE A 390 15.09 -11.62 -16.99
N ARG A 391 15.35 -10.35 -17.32
CA ARG A 391 14.54 -9.18 -16.96
C ARG A 391 14.66 -8.15 -18.09
N GLY A 392 13.55 -7.67 -18.63
CA GLY A 392 13.50 -6.80 -19.80
C GLY A 392 12.40 -7.22 -20.78
N LEU A 393 12.55 -6.87 -22.05
CA LEU A 393 11.52 -7.07 -23.07
C LEU A 393 11.72 -8.39 -23.83
N ARG A 394 10.75 -9.31 -23.78
CA ARG A 394 10.68 -10.46 -24.70
C ARG A 394 9.99 -10.05 -26.00
N VAL A 395 10.38 -10.70 -27.10
CA VAL A 395 9.66 -10.61 -28.38
C VAL A 395 9.34 -12.02 -28.86
N PHE A 396 8.06 -12.28 -29.14
CA PHE A 396 7.56 -13.54 -29.69
C PHE A 396 7.01 -13.30 -31.10
N ASP A 397 7.29 -14.22 -32.01
CA ASP A 397 6.55 -14.39 -33.26
C ASP A 397 5.24 -15.12 -32.96
N ILE A 398 4.12 -14.49 -33.31
CA ILE A 398 2.74 -14.98 -33.12
C ILE A 398 2.04 -15.26 -34.46
N SER A 399 2.79 -15.39 -35.56
CA SER A 399 2.24 -15.79 -36.88
C SER A 399 1.44 -17.11 -36.83
N ASP A 400 1.78 -17.99 -35.89
CA ASP A 400 0.95 -19.13 -35.47
C ASP A 400 0.58 -18.95 -33.98
N LEU A 401 -0.64 -18.48 -33.72
CA LEU A 401 -1.17 -18.28 -32.36
C LEU A 401 -1.28 -19.57 -31.54
N ALA A 402 -1.30 -20.75 -32.17
CA ALA A 402 -1.28 -22.02 -31.45
C ALA A 402 0.14 -22.40 -31.02
N ARG A 403 1.18 -21.77 -31.60
CA ARG A 403 2.60 -22.07 -31.35
C ARG A 403 3.49 -20.81 -31.29
N PRO A 404 3.23 -19.82 -30.43
CA PRO A 404 4.07 -18.63 -30.28
C PRO A 404 5.54 -18.99 -30.01
N LYS A 405 6.46 -18.27 -30.65
CA LYS A 405 7.91 -18.56 -30.59
C LYS A 405 8.69 -17.34 -30.14
N GLN A 406 9.41 -17.42 -29.02
CA GLN A 406 10.34 -16.35 -28.62
C GLN A 406 11.43 -16.19 -29.70
N VAL A 407 11.53 -15.00 -30.27
CA VAL A 407 12.51 -14.63 -31.31
C VAL A 407 13.58 -13.65 -30.81
N ALA A 408 13.30 -12.91 -29.74
CA ALA A 408 14.30 -12.04 -29.08
C ALA A 408 14.05 -11.86 -27.58
N ALA A 409 15.08 -11.40 -26.87
CA ALA A 409 15.06 -11.14 -25.44
C ALA A 409 16.05 -10.01 -25.09
N VAL A 410 15.54 -8.80 -24.84
CA VAL A 410 16.34 -7.59 -24.58
C VAL A 410 16.55 -7.43 -23.08
N GLN A 411 17.75 -7.79 -22.59
CA GLN A 411 18.13 -7.69 -21.18
C GLN A 411 18.31 -6.22 -20.75
N THR A 412 17.46 -5.75 -19.83
CA THR A 412 17.52 -4.38 -19.28
C THR A 412 18.06 -4.36 -17.85
N CYS A 413 18.52 -3.20 -17.37
CA CYS A 413 19.17 -3.07 -16.06
C CYS A 413 18.20 -3.07 -14.87
N ARG A 414 16.94 -2.65 -15.09
CA ARG A 414 15.86 -2.62 -14.09
C ARG A 414 14.70 -3.58 -14.40
N GLY A 415 14.76 -4.29 -15.52
CA GLY A 415 13.64 -5.07 -16.03
C GLY A 415 12.76 -4.27 -17.00
N SER A 416 11.67 -4.89 -17.45
CA SER A 416 10.58 -4.20 -18.10
C SER A 416 9.38 -4.35 -17.20
N HIS A 417 8.93 -3.26 -16.59
CA HIS A 417 7.68 -3.24 -15.86
C HIS A 417 6.55 -3.19 -16.89
N THR A 418 6.52 -2.09 -17.65
CA THR A 418 5.71 -1.89 -18.85
C THR A 418 6.59 -1.51 -20.05
N HIS A 419 5.99 -1.41 -21.24
CA HIS A 419 6.65 -0.94 -22.44
C HIS A 419 5.66 -0.25 -23.39
N SER A 420 6.17 0.66 -24.22
CA SER A 420 5.36 1.53 -25.08
C SER A 420 5.87 1.47 -26.51
N VAL A 421 5.02 1.08 -27.47
CA VAL A 421 5.36 1.17 -28.90
C VAL A 421 5.27 2.63 -29.33
N VAL A 422 6.39 3.19 -29.77
CA VAL A 422 6.53 4.63 -30.08
C VAL A 422 6.36 4.89 -31.58
N SER A 423 6.91 3.99 -32.40
CA SER A 423 6.73 4.00 -33.84
C SER A 423 7.03 2.62 -34.43
N SER A 424 6.48 2.36 -35.61
CA SER A 424 6.79 1.17 -36.41
C SER A 424 6.83 1.56 -37.89
N ASP A 425 7.85 1.08 -38.60
CA ASP A 425 7.99 1.18 -40.05
C ASP A 425 8.44 -0.17 -40.65
N ASP A 426 8.52 -0.28 -41.98
CA ASP A 426 8.90 -1.52 -42.69
C ASP A 426 10.29 -2.09 -42.30
N LYS A 427 11.12 -1.31 -41.60
CA LYS A 427 12.48 -1.66 -41.21
C LYS A 427 12.57 -1.97 -39.72
N ARG A 428 11.85 -1.25 -38.86
CA ARG A 428 11.99 -1.33 -37.40
C ARG A 428 10.77 -0.88 -36.60
N ILE A 429 10.68 -1.40 -35.38
CA ILE A 429 9.81 -0.92 -34.29
C ILE A 429 10.71 -0.20 -33.27
N VAL A 430 10.27 0.95 -32.77
CA VAL A 430 10.89 1.69 -31.66
C VAL A 430 10.00 1.57 -30.44
N VAL A 431 10.59 1.15 -29.31
CA VAL A 431 9.88 0.87 -28.05
C VAL A 431 10.57 1.60 -26.90
N TYR A 432 9.80 2.25 -26.03
CA TYR A 432 10.29 2.72 -24.72
C TYR A 432 10.04 1.65 -23.67
N ASN A 433 11.05 1.39 -22.84
CA ASN A 433 11.01 0.42 -21.76
C ASN A 433 11.08 1.13 -20.40
N SER A 434 9.99 1.04 -19.65
CA SER A 434 9.96 1.37 -18.22
C SER A 434 10.43 0.18 -17.40
N GLY A 435 11.17 0.42 -16.30
CA GLY A 435 11.57 -0.63 -15.36
C GLY A 435 11.72 -0.05 -13.97
N THR A 436 10.93 -0.54 -13.02
CA THR A 436 10.85 0.01 -11.66
C THR A 436 11.78 -0.74 -10.71
N SER A 437 11.97 -2.04 -10.92
CA SER A 437 12.75 -2.91 -10.02
C SER A 437 14.24 -2.56 -9.95
N SER A 438 14.91 -3.14 -8.94
CA SER A 438 16.29 -2.83 -8.56
C SER A 438 17.32 -3.07 -9.67
N ILE A 439 18.38 -2.26 -9.66
CA ILE A 439 19.48 -2.32 -10.62
C ILE A 439 20.25 -3.63 -10.44
N ARG A 440 20.51 -4.34 -11.54
CA ARG A 440 21.36 -5.54 -11.54
C ARG A 440 22.78 -5.23 -11.06
N LYS A 441 23.44 -6.24 -10.47
CA LYS A 441 24.88 -6.18 -10.25
C LYS A 441 25.60 -6.10 -11.60
N GLN A 442 26.64 -5.26 -11.69
CA GLN A 442 27.48 -5.15 -12.89
C GLN A 442 28.01 -6.52 -13.35
N ALA A 443 28.35 -7.42 -12.43
CA ALA A 443 28.81 -8.77 -12.74
C ALA A 443 27.75 -9.68 -13.41
N GLU A 444 26.46 -9.31 -13.39
CA GLU A 444 25.41 -9.96 -14.20
C GLU A 444 25.23 -9.27 -15.56
N LEU A 445 25.40 -7.94 -15.62
CA LEU A 445 25.30 -7.16 -16.85
C LEU A 445 26.11 -5.85 -16.74
N ASP A 446 27.30 -5.80 -17.35
CA ASP A 446 28.36 -4.79 -17.12
C ASP A 446 27.89 -3.33 -17.16
N ARG A 447 26.91 -3.01 -18.03
CA ARG A 447 26.39 -1.65 -18.24
C ARG A 447 25.50 -1.13 -17.11
N CYS A 448 25.14 -1.96 -16.13
CA CYS A 448 24.19 -1.61 -15.07
C CYS A 448 24.90 -0.95 -13.89
N ILE A 449 25.08 0.37 -13.98
CA ILE A 449 25.71 1.18 -12.92
C ILE A 449 24.65 1.59 -11.89
N ASP A 450 25.01 1.45 -10.61
CA ASP A 450 24.19 1.82 -9.45
C ASP A 450 24.13 3.35 -9.24
N GLU A 451 23.45 3.84 -8.21
CA GLU A 451 23.45 5.28 -7.84
C GLU A 451 24.76 5.67 -7.11
N LEU A 452 25.81 5.95 -7.88
CA LEU A 452 27.09 6.43 -7.35
C LEU A 452 27.20 7.97 -7.44
N PRO A 453 27.52 8.69 -6.34
CA PRO A 453 27.64 10.15 -6.36
C PRO A 453 28.62 10.67 -7.42
N GLY A 454 28.10 11.39 -8.40
CA GLY A 454 28.86 11.96 -9.52
C GLY A 454 28.99 11.05 -10.75
N ASP A 455 28.59 9.77 -10.68
CA ASP A 455 28.57 8.90 -11.86
C ASP A 455 27.27 9.10 -12.66
N GLN A 456 27.40 9.87 -13.74
CA GLN A 456 26.32 10.14 -14.68
C GLN A 456 25.78 8.88 -15.39
N ARG A 457 26.43 7.71 -15.28
CA ARG A 457 26.07 6.48 -16.03
C ARG A 457 25.06 5.58 -15.31
N THR A 458 24.52 5.99 -14.17
CA THR A 458 23.52 5.21 -13.41
C THR A 458 22.32 4.79 -14.28
N ALA A 459 21.75 3.62 -13.97
CA ALA A 459 20.54 3.09 -14.60
C ALA A 459 19.23 3.69 -14.05
N LEU A 460 19.31 4.58 -13.04
CA LEU A 460 18.22 5.45 -12.63
C LEU A 460 18.06 6.64 -13.58
N PHE A 461 16.94 7.35 -13.48
CA PHE A 461 16.69 8.63 -14.16
C PHE A 461 16.83 8.52 -15.70
N ARG A 462 16.41 7.38 -16.27
CA ARG A 462 16.48 7.06 -17.70
C ARG A 462 15.26 6.29 -18.19
N ILE A 463 14.97 6.41 -19.47
CA ILE A 463 14.10 5.48 -20.23
C ILE A 463 15.04 4.65 -21.11
N ASP A 464 14.89 3.32 -21.16
CA ASP A 464 15.62 2.48 -22.12
C ASP A 464 14.89 2.54 -23.48
N VAL A 465 15.55 3.03 -24.55
CA VAL A 465 15.01 3.02 -25.92
C VAL A 465 15.47 1.75 -26.63
N ILE A 466 14.52 0.97 -27.14
CA ILE A 466 14.74 -0.31 -27.81
C ILE A 466 14.43 -0.18 -29.30
N GLU A 467 15.30 -0.72 -30.15
CA GLU A 467 15.08 -0.91 -31.59
C GLU A 467 14.90 -2.41 -31.88
N ILE A 468 13.80 -2.78 -32.52
CA ILE A 468 13.51 -4.14 -33.00
C ILE A 468 13.47 -4.11 -34.53
N PRO A 469 14.47 -4.66 -35.25
CA PRO A 469 14.42 -4.70 -36.72
C PRO A 469 13.33 -5.66 -37.21
N VAL A 470 12.40 -5.20 -38.05
CA VAL A 470 11.26 -6.00 -38.54
C VAL A 470 11.73 -7.20 -39.37
N ALA A 471 12.75 -7.01 -40.20
CA ALA A 471 13.32 -8.08 -41.03
C ALA A 471 14.17 -9.11 -40.25
N ASP A 472 14.58 -8.80 -39.01
CA ASP A 472 15.27 -9.74 -38.13
C ASP A 472 15.11 -9.31 -36.64
N PRO A 473 13.99 -9.69 -36.00
CA PRO A 473 13.71 -9.30 -34.62
C PRO A 473 14.74 -9.82 -33.62
N SER A 474 15.51 -10.87 -33.96
CA SER A 474 16.56 -11.42 -33.07
C SER A 474 17.69 -10.43 -32.76
N LYS A 475 17.83 -9.39 -33.59
CA LYS A 475 18.75 -8.26 -33.39
C LYS A 475 18.18 -7.14 -32.50
N ALA A 476 17.03 -7.34 -31.85
CA ALA A 476 16.44 -6.41 -30.91
C ALA A 476 17.43 -6.02 -29.79
N ARG A 477 17.55 -4.72 -29.54
CA ARG A 477 18.59 -4.17 -28.66
C ARG A 477 18.22 -2.79 -28.13
N ILE A 478 18.83 -2.40 -27.02
CA ILE A 478 18.81 -1.01 -26.59
C ILE A 478 19.75 -0.18 -27.47
N VAL A 479 19.29 1.00 -27.86
CA VAL A 479 19.95 1.94 -28.78
C VAL A 479 20.42 3.21 -28.07
N ASP A 480 19.66 3.67 -27.09
CA ASP A 480 19.98 4.79 -26.21
C ASP A 480 19.25 4.60 -24.87
N SER A 481 19.69 5.29 -23.83
CA SER A 481 19.04 5.31 -22.52
C SER A 481 18.94 6.76 -22.01
N PRO A 482 18.19 7.67 -22.68
CA PRO A 482 18.22 9.11 -22.44
C PRO A 482 17.81 9.52 -21.01
N ALA A 483 18.51 10.52 -20.48
CA ALA A 483 18.36 11.03 -19.11
C ALA A 483 17.20 12.05 -18.97
N VAL A 484 15.98 11.65 -19.31
CA VAL A 484 14.83 12.57 -19.49
C VAL A 484 14.36 13.29 -18.20
N PHE A 485 14.79 12.82 -17.03
CA PHE A 485 14.46 13.36 -15.71
C PHE A 485 15.49 14.37 -15.19
N ALA A 486 16.58 14.60 -15.93
CA ALA A 486 17.60 15.55 -15.56
C ALA A 486 17.06 16.99 -15.57
N ASP A 487 17.59 17.85 -14.69
CA ASP A 487 17.27 19.29 -14.68
C ASP A 487 17.86 19.99 -15.91
N ASP A 488 17.03 20.77 -16.61
CA ASP A 488 17.33 21.36 -17.93
C ASP A 488 18.45 22.42 -17.89
N LYS A 489 18.82 22.92 -16.69
CA LYS A 489 19.79 24.00 -16.50
C LYS A 489 21.14 23.50 -16.01
N THR A 490 21.15 22.44 -15.22
CA THR A 490 22.34 21.92 -14.52
C THR A 490 22.79 20.54 -15.00
N GLY A 491 21.93 19.77 -15.70
CA GLY A 491 22.23 18.40 -16.09
C GLY A 491 22.31 17.41 -14.91
N ALA A 492 21.79 17.78 -13.74
CA ALA A 492 21.68 16.89 -12.59
C ALA A 492 20.55 15.86 -12.83
N LEU A 493 20.89 14.57 -12.85
CA LEU A 493 19.96 13.47 -13.19
C LEU A 493 18.71 13.43 -12.29
N ALA A 494 18.89 13.61 -10.99
CA ALA A 494 17.81 13.78 -10.02
C ALA A 494 17.30 15.25 -10.01
N GLY A 495 16.80 15.69 -11.16
CA GLY A 495 16.31 17.05 -11.41
C GLY A 495 14.83 17.27 -11.11
N LEU A 496 14.08 16.18 -10.94
CA LEU A 496 12.64 16.16 -10.63
C LEU A 496 12.41 15.76 -9.15
N TRP A 497 11.18 15.35 -8.79
CA TRP A 497 10.81 15.13 -7.38
C TRP A 497 11.67 14.07 -6.69
N ARG A 498 12.13 14.37 -5.48
CA ARG A 498 13.12 13.57 -4.75
C ARG A 498 12.54 12.55 -3.77
N GLY A 499 11.21 12.55 -3.62
CA GLY A 499 10.49 11.73 -2.65
C GLY A 499 10.31 12.45 -1.31
N GLY A 500 9.19 12.16 -0.63
CA GLY A 500 8.82 12.75 0.67
C GLY A 500 7.41 13.34 0.64
N ASP A 501 7.04 14.02 1.73
CA ASP A 501 5.77 14.74 1.84
C ASP A 501 5.77 16.05 1.02
N HIS A 502 4.57 16.56 0.72
CA HIS A 502 4.35 17.90 0.17
C HIS A 502 3.85 18.90 1.25
N GLY A 503 4.06 18.60 2.54
CA GLY A 503 3.57 19.36 3.70
C GLY A 503 2.32 18.78 4.36
N ASP A 504 1.79 19.49 5.36
CA ASP A 504 0.60 19.08 6.12
C ASP A 504 -0.61 18.80 5.20
N MET A 505 -1.34 17.71 5.47
CA MET A 505 -2.52 17.28 4.70
C MET A 505 -2.25 16.96 3.21
N THR A 506 -1.07 16.42 2.90
CA THR A 506 -0.68 15.92 1.56
C THR A 506 -0.30 14.43 1.60
N GLN A 507 0.07 13.85 0.45
CA GLN A 507 0.59 12.48 0.33
C GLN A 507 2.12 12.42 0.41
N ASP A 508 2.64 11.33 0.98
CA ASP A 508 4.04 10.91 0.83
C ASP A 508 4.25 10.44 -0.63
N THR A 509 4.87 11.28 -1.44
CA THR A 509 5.04 11.04 -2.89
C THR A 509 6.37 10.35 -3.17
N THR A 510 6.36 9.34 -4.05
CA THR A 510 7.54 8.53 -4.39
C THR A 510 8.60 9.31 -5.18
N ARG A 511 9.89 8.96 -5.05
CA ARG A 511 10.99 9.59 -5.81
C ARG A 511 10.86 9.32 -7.32
N THR A 512 10.95 10.37 -8.13
CA THR A 512 10.99 10.32 -9.59
C THR A 512 12.35 9.82 -10.08
N ASP A 513 12.51 8.50 -10.22
CA ASP A 513 13.71 7.88 -10.81
C ASP A 513 13.45 6.91 -11.99
N HIS A 514 12.19 6.74 -12.36
CA HIS A 514 11.70 5.96 -13.50
C HIS A 514 10.31 6.47 -13.92
N CYS A 515 9.92 6.15 -15.16
CA CYS A 515 8.50 6.09 -15.50
C CYS A 515 7.94 4.72 -15.12
N HIS A 516 6.70 4.70 -14.64
CA HIS A 516 5.91 3.47 -14.57
C HIS A 516 5.34 3.25 -15.97
N ASP A 517 4.36 4.05 -16.37
CA ASP A 517 3.82 4.02 -17.73
C ASP A 517 4.30 5.18 -18.59
N ILE A 518 4.33 4.93 -19.90
CA ILE A 518 4.41 5.98 -20.91
C ILE A 518 3.37 5.66 -21.99
N THR A 519 2.45 6.59 -22.23
CA THR A 519 1.50 6.49 -23.35
C THR A 519 1.95 7.42 -24.47
N THR A 520 1.88 6.95 -25.71
CA THR A 520 2.35 7.65 -26.90
C THR A 520 1.17 8.17 -27.72
N PHE A 521 1.31 9.35 -28.31
CA PHE A 521 0.34 9.93 -29.25
C PHE A 521 1.07 10.29 -30.57
N PRO A 522 1.30 9.31 -31.48
CA PRO A 522 2.21 9.47 -32.61
C PRO A 522 1.86 10.62 -33.56
N ASP A 523 0.57 10.86 -33.81
CA ASP A 523 0.11 11.91 -34.75
C ASP A 523 0.47 13.33 -34.31
N ARG A 524 0.51 13.57 -32.99
CA ARG A 524 1.01 14.83 -32.39
C ARG A 524 2.49 14.79 -32.02
N LYS A 525 3.14 13.63 -32.13
CA LYS A 525 4.54 13.39 -31.75
C LYS A 525 4.83 13.76 -30.30
N ILE A 526 3.88 13.46 -29.42
CA ILE A 526 4.02 13.62 -27.97
C ILE A 526 3.85 12.28 -27.26
N ALA A 527 4.36 12.19 -26.04
CA ALA A 527 4.06 11.10 -25.11
C ALA A 527 3.84 11.66 -23.70
N ALA A 528 3.00 11.00 -22.91
CA ALA A 528 2.78 11.33 -21.50
C ALA A 528 3.31 10.18 -20.65
N GLY A 529 4.22 10.48 -19.72
CA GLY A 529 4.73 9.51 -18.76
C GLY A 529 4.18 9.76 -17.37
N ALA A 530 3.63 8.74 -16.75
CA ALA A 530 3.34 8.71 -15.32
C ALA A 530 4.55 8.10 -14.63
N CYS A 531 5.27 8.92 -13.86
CA CYS A 531 6.64 8.62 -13.52
C CYS A 531 6.94 8.77 -12.04
N SER A 532 6.34 7.88 -11.25
CA SER A 532 6.52 7.66 -9.81
C SER A 532 6.25 8.88 -8.91
N GLY A 533 6.98 9.98 -9.06
CA GLY A 533 6.73 11.25 -8.38
C GLY A 533 6.34 12.42 -9.29
N ASN A 534 6.23 12.21 -10.61
CA ASN A 534 5.87 13.25 -11.58
C ASN A 534 5.01 12.74 -12.73
N GLY A 535 4.06 13.57 -13.17
CA GLY A 535 3.49 13.50 -14.52
C GLY A 535 4.37 14.29 -15.47
N ILE A 536 4.72 13.71 -16.61
CA ILE A 536 5.71 14.28 -17.55
C ILE A 536 5.14 14.28 -18.97
N LEU A 537 5.30 15.40 -19.68
CA LEU A 537 4.99 15.51 -21.12
C LEU A 537 6.30 15.49 -21.92
N PHE A 538 6.37 14.61 -22.92
CA PHE A 538 7.53 14.40 -23.79
C PHE A 538 7.25 14.78 -25.25
N ASP A 539 8.28 15.30 -25.91
CA ASP A 539 8.44 15.44 -27.35
C ASP A 539 9.10 14.17 -27.88
N ILE A 540 8.42 13.49 -28.81
CA ILE A 540 8.89 12.27 -29.49
C ILE A 540 9.02 12.49 -31.00
N THR A 541 9.26 13.73 -31.44
CA THR A 541 9.46 14.09 -32.86
C THR A 541 10.63 13.34 -33.51
N ASP A 542 11.66 13.02 -32.73
CA ASP A 542 12.58 11.90 -32.99
C ASP A 542 12.26 10.79 -31.97
N PRO A 543 11.58 9.70 -32.37
CA PRO A 543 11.27 8.58 -31.47
C PRO A 543 12.50 7.94 -30.82
N MET A 544 13.71 8.13 -31.37
CA MET A 544 14.95 7.64 -30.78
C MET A 544 15.44 8.50 -29.61
N LYS A 545 14.93 9.74 -29.46
CA LYS A 545 15.44 10.77 -28.56
C LYS A 545 14.31 11.56 -27.88
N PRO A 546 13.50 10.91 -27.01
CA PRO A 546 12.47 11.58 -26.24
C PRO A 546 13.07 12.73 -25.41
N ARG A 547 12.39 13.88 -25.41
CA ARG A 547 12.80 15.09 -24.68
C ARG A 547 11.64 15.62 -23.84
N ARG A 548 11.88 15.95 -22.58
CA ARG A 548 10.87 16.57 -21.70
C ARG A 548 10.45 17.96 -22.24
N ILE A 549 9.14 18.19 -22.31
CA ILE A 549 8.51 19.49 -22.62
C ILE A 549 8.07 20.15 -21.31
N ASP A 550 7.47 19.35 -20.42
CA ASP A 550 6.90 19.81 -19.16
C ASP A 550 6.88 18.69 -18.12
N ALA A 551 6.75 19.04 -16.84
CA ALA A 551 6.49 18.10 -15.76
C ALA A 551 5.74 18.77 -14.62
N VAL A 552 4.85 18.02 -13.98
CA VAL A 552 4.00 18.44 -12.86
C VAL A 552 4.24 17.54 -11.65
N ILE A 553 4.02 18.10 -10.45
CA ILE A 553 3.84 17.38 -9.18
C ILE A 553 2.42 17.64 -8.70
N ASP A 554 1.89 16.76 -7.87
CA ASP A 554 0.55 16.87 -7.30
C ASP A 554 0.57 16.41 -5.84
N PRO A 555 0.26 17.28 -4.85
CA PRO A 555 0.24 16.92 -3.44
C PRO A 555 -0.79 15.84 -3.05
N GLY A 556 -1.74 15.53 -3.94
CA GLY A 556 -2.71 14.45 -3.81
C GLY A 556 -2.23 13.10 -4.32
N PHE A 557 -1.06 12.99 -4.96
CA PHE A 557 -0.55 11.74 -5.56
C PHE A 557 0.51 11.08 -4.68
N ALA A 558 0.41 9.77 -4.41
CA ALA A 558 1.48 8.99 -3.78
C ALA A 558 2.41 8.32 -4.82
N TYR A 559 1.83 7.84 -5.91
CA TYR A 559 2.55 7.16 -6.98
C TYR A 559 1.91 7.40 -8.35
N TRP A 560 2.60 8.18 -9.19
CA TRP A 560 2.21 8.43 -10.58
C TRP A 560 2.36 7.14 -11.41
N HIS A 561 1.24 6.48 -11.66
CA HIS A 561 1.15 5.12 -12.20
C HIS A 561 0.93 5.10 -13.71
N SER A 562 -0.25 5.52 -14.17
CA SER A 562 -0.66 5.50 -15.58
C SER A 562 -0.97 6.90 -16.11
N ALA A 563 -0.83 7.07 -17.42
CA ALA A 563 -1.15 8.29 -18.15
C ALA A 563 -1.94 7.95 -19.42
N THR A 564 -3.03 8.63 -19.73
CA THR A 564 -3.82 8.38 -20.95
C THR A 564 -4.24 9.69 -21.61
N PHE A 565 -4.01 9.82 -22.91
CA PHE A 565 -4.48 10.95 -23.71
C PHE A 565 -5.96 10.79 -24.07
N ASN A 566 -6.66 11.92 -24.23
CA ASN A 566 -7.98 11.92 -24.88
C ASN A 566 -7.89 11.69 -26.39
N ASN A 567 -9.05 11.53 -27.05
CA ASN A 567 -9.15 11.20 -28.47
C ASN A 567 -8.40 12.17 -29.40
N ASP A 568 -8.38 13.47 -29.06
CA ASP A 568 -7.71 14.48 -29.86
C ASP A 568 -6.21 14.67 -29.50
N GLY A 569 -5.71 14.11 -28.40
CA GLY A 569 -4.35 14.39 -27.89
C GLY A 569 -4.19 15.82 -27.34
N THR A 570 -5.26 16.39 -26.78
CA THR A 570 -5.34 17.74 -26.18
C THR A 570 -5.40 17.73 -24.65
N LYS A 571 -5.63 16.57 -24.04
CA LYS A 571 -5.75 16.37 -22.59
C LYS A 571 -4.99 15.12 -22.17
N VAL A 572 -4.60 15.05 -20.89
CA VAL A 572 -4.06 13.85 -20.24
C VAL A 572 -4.80 13.59 -18.93
N ILE A 573 -5.25 12.35 -18.73
CA ILE A 573 -5.59 11.82 -17.41
C ILE A 573 -4.34 11.15 -16.87
N PHE A 574 -3.91 11.52 -15.67
CA PHE A 574 -2.90 10.79 -14.89
C PHE A 574 -3.55 10.12 -13.69
N THR A 575 -3.05 8.96 -13.29
CA THR A 575 -3.63 8.10 -12.26
C THR A 575 -2.67 7.94 -11.08
N ASP A 576 -3.18 8.14 -9.86
CA ASP A 576 -2.47 7.82 -8.60
C ASP A 576 -2.79 6.41 -8.12
N GLU A 577 -1.84 5.48 -8.22
CA GLU A 577 -2.00 4.13 -7.65
C GLU A 577 -1.61 4.13 -6.15
N TRP A 578 -2.27 4.99 -5.38
CA TRP A 578 -2.08 5.07 -3.94
C TRP A 578 -2.18 3.69 -3.28
N GLY A 579 -1.08 3.27 -2.66
CA GLY A 579 -1.00 2.00 -1.95
C GLY A 579 -0.66 0.77 -2.80
N GLY A 580 -0.35 0.92 -4.10
CA GLY A 580 0.23 -0.15 -4.91
C GLY A 580 -0.71 -1.34 -5.11
N GLY A 581 -1.94 -1.06 -5.56
CA GLY A 581 -2.94 -2.02 -6.06
C GLY A 581 -3.48 -3.06 -5.10
N THR A 582 -2.88 -3.17 -3.91
CA THR A 582 -3.07 -4.24 -2.93
C THR A 582 -3.75 -3.76 -1.64
N ARG A 583 -4.10 -2.46 -1.57
CA ARG A 583 -4.62 -1.80 -0.37
C ARG A 583 -6.05 -1.28 -0.57
N PRO A 584 -6.86 -1.19 0.51
CA PRO A 584 -8.18 -0.57 0.47
C PRO A 584 -8.01 0.95 0.54
N ARG A 585 -8.11 1.65 -0.60
CA ARG A 585 -7.92 3.12 -0.74
C ARG A 585 -9.11 3.87 -1.35
N CYS A 586 -10.21 3.16 -1.58
CA CYS A 586 -11.53 3.72 -1.89
C CYS A 586 -12.45 3.74 -0.65
N ARG A 587 -11.92 3.79 0.57
CA ARG A 587 -12.76 3.71 1.79
C ARG A 587 -13.49 5.03 1.98
N ALA A 588 -14.66 5.00 2.62
CA ALA A 588 -15.47 6.20 2.82
C ALA A 588 -14.80 7.33 3.65
N SER A 589 -13.76 6.97 4.41
CA SER A 589 -12.91 7.85 5.22
C SER A 589 -11.70 8.40 4.47
N ASP A 590 -11.36 7.85 3.32
CA ASP A 590 -10.20 8.27 2.54
C ASP A 590 -10.49 9.58 1.80
N PRO A 591 -9.50 10.49 1.63
CA PRO A 591 -9.70 11.70 0.86
C PRO A 591 -10.12 11.41 -0.59
N LEU A 592 -11.05 12.21 -1.12
CA LEU A 592 -11.54 12.06 -2.50
C LEU A 592 -10.48 12.39 -3.56
N ASN A 593 -9.42 13.11 -3.17
CA ASN A 593 -8.29 13.50 -4.02
C ASN A 593 -7.01 12.66 -3.78
N TYR A 594 -7.07 11.58 -2.99
CA TYR A 594 -5.96 10.63 -2.81
C TYR A 594 -6.33 9.32 -3.52
N GLY A 595 -5.43 8.71 -4.29
CA GLY A 595 -5.80 7.55 -5.13
C GLY A 595 -6.89 7.91 -6.13
N ALA A 596 -6.76 9.09 -6.73
CA ALA A 596 -7.67 9.72 -7.67
C ALA A 596 -6.93 9.99 -8.98
N ASP A 597 -7.66 10.09 -10.09
CA ASP A 597 -7.12 10.62 -11.32
C ASP A 597 -7.03 12.15 -11.27
N ALA A 598 -6.02 12.73 -11.91
CA ALA A 598 -5.87 14.16 -12.14
C ALA A 598 -5.93 14.45 -13.64
N ILE A 599 -6.83 15.35 -14.04
CA ILE A 599 -7.11 15.71 -15.43
C ILE A 599 -6.40 17.02 -15.76
N TYR A 600 -5.60 17.01 -16.83
CA TYR A 600 -4.84 18.16 -17.33
C TYR A 600 -5.20 18.43 -18.80
N ASP A 601 -5.42 19.71 -19.14
CA ASP A 601 -5.39 20.15 -20.53
C ASP A 601 -3.93 20.40 -20.97
N ILE A 602 -3.64 20.22 -22.25
CA ILE A 602 -2.34 20.55 -22.86
C ILE A 602 -2.48 21.90 -23.58
N VAL A 603 -2.04 22.98 -22.94
CA VAL A 603 -2.10 24.35 -23.47
C VAL A 603 -0.68 24.83 -23.75
N ASP A 604 -0.37 25.19 -25.01
CA ASP A 604 0.96 25.63 -25.46
C ASP A 604 2.12 24.70 -25.03
N GLY A 605 1.84 23.40 -24.95
CA GLY A 605 2.79 22.37 -24.51
C GLY A 605 2.98 22.28 -22.99
N LYS A 606 2.09 22.88 -22.19
CA LYS A 606 2.06 22.83 -20.72
C LYS A 606 0.86 22.07 -20.19
N LEU A 607 1.08 21.31 -19.12
CA LEU A 607 0.06 20.54 -18.41
C LEU A 607 -0.69 21.47 -17.44
N VAL A 608 -1.93 21.81 -17.78
CA VAL A 608 -2.78 22.71 -16.99
C VAL A 608 -3.83 21.89 -16.25
N PHE A 609 -3.66 21.74 -14.94
CA PHE A 609 -4.59 21.01 -14.07
C PHE A 609 -6.01 21.59 -14.16
N ARG A 610 -7.02 20.70 -14.16
CA ARG A 610 -8.44 21.06 -14.24
C ARG A 610 -9.27 20.53 -13.08
N SER A 611 -9.25 19.22 -12.86
CA SER A 611 -10.04 18.56 -11.82
C SER A 611 -9.41 17.22 -11.43
N TYR A 612 -9.90 16.64 -10.34
CA TYR A 612 -9.70 15.22 -10.04
C TYR A 612 -10.95 14.42 -10.43
N PHE A 613 -10.78 13.13 -10.70
CA PHE A 613 -11.86 12.15 -10.69
C PHE A 613 -11.54 11.00 -9.74
N LYS A 614 -12.55 10.52 -9.01
CA LYS A 614 -12.49 9.29 -8.23
C LYS A 614 -13.88 8.66 -8.21
N ILE A 615 -13.99 7.34 -8.23
CA ILE A 615 -15.30 6.67 -8.11
C ILE A 615 -16.03 7.14 -6.84
N PRO A 616 -17.35 7.35 -6.90
CA PRO A 616 -18.13 7.85 -5.75
C PRO A 616 -18.38 6.78 -4.69
N THR A 617 -18.05 5.52 -4.99
CA THR A 617 -18.36 4.34 -4.18
C THR A 617 -17.37 4.14 -3.03
N PRO A 618 -17.84 4.13 -1.77
CA PRO A 618 -17.03 3.64 -0.66
C PRO A 618 -16.93 2.11 -0.67
N GLN A 619 -15.70 1.60 -0.71
CA GLN A 619 -15.38 0.18 -0.56
C GLN A 619 -14.90 -0.15 0.87
N THR A 620 -14.90 -1.43 1.24
CA THR A 620 -14.55 -1.91 2.59
C THR A 620 -13.04 -2.10 2.80
N VAL A 621 -12.65 -2.45 4.02
CA VAL A 621 -11.25 -2.76 4.37
C VAL A 621 -10.74 -4.13 3.87
N VAL A 622 -11.62 -4.96 3.28
CA VAL A 622 -11.24 -6.26 2.68
C VAL A 622 -11.13 -6.21 1.14
N GLU A 623 -11.36 -5.03 0.54
CA GLU A 623 -11.31 -4.82 -0.91
C GLU A 623 -10.10 -3.96 -1.28
N ASN A 624 -9.14 -4.52 -2.03
CA ASN A 624 -8.12 -3.69 -2.68
C ASN A 624 -8.80 -2.84 -3.76
N CYS A 625 -8.73 -1.53 -3.61
CA CYS A 625 -9.37 -0.59 -4.53
C CYS A 625 -8.55 0.70 -4.57
N VAL A 626 -8.14 1.06 -5.77
CA VAL A 626 -7.50 2.32 -6.17
C VAL A 626 -7.62 2.40 -7.70
N ALA A 627 -7.47 3.61 -8.26
CA ALA A 627 -7.39 3.83 -9.69
C ALA A 627 -6.23 3.02 -10.30
N HIS A 628 -6.48 2.32 -11.42
CA HIS A 628 -5.47 1.57 -12.16
C HIS A 628 -5.73 1.71 -13.68
N ASN A 629 -5.00 0.94 -14.52
CA ASN A 629 -4.90 1.21 -15.94
C ASN A 629 -6.22 1.08 -16.73
N GLY A 630 -6.33 1.85 -17.81
CA GLY A 630 -7.55 2.03 -18.59
C GLY A 630 -7.30 2.41 -20.05
N SER A 631 -8.37 2.74 -20.77
CA SER A 631 -8.32 3.12 -22.18
C SER A 631 -9.40 4.14 -22.55
N VAL A 632 -9.13 5.01 -23.52
CA VAL A 632 -10.12 5.94 -24.05
C VAL A 632 -10.95 5.26 -25.15
N VAL A 633 -12.26 5.46 -25.10
CA VAL A 633 -13.23 4.98 -26.09
C VAL A 633 -13.26 5.99 -27.25
N PRO A 634 -13.05 5.55 -28.52
CA PRO A 634 -12.95 6.44 -29.68
C PRO A 634 -14.33 6.95 -30.14
N ILE A 635 -14.89 7.92 -29.41
CA ILE A 635 -16.19 8.55 -29.70
C ILE A 635 -15.95 9.94 -30.30
N PRO A 636 -16.32 10.21 -31.57
CA PRO A 636 -16.13 11.52 -32.19
C PRO A 636 -16.83 12.63 -31.40
N GLY A 637 -16.05 13.64 -30.97
CA GLY A 637 -16.55 14.79 -30.22
C GLY A 637 -16.87 14.54 -28.74
N ARG A 638 -16.48 13.39 -28.18
CA ARG A 638 -16.51 13.12 -26.73
C ARG A 638 -15.22 12.47 -26.25
N ASP A 639 -14.81 12.83 -25.05
CA ASP A 639 -13.71 12.19 -24.35
C ASP A 639 -14.29 11.25 -23.29
N VAL A 640 -14.23 9.94 -23.53
CA VAL A 640 -14.75 8.92 -22.63
C VAL A 640 -13.65 7.94 -22.28
N PHE A 641 -13.37 7.76 -20.99
CA PHE A 641 -12.33 6.87 -20.45
C PHE A 641 -13.00 5.67 -19.76
N LEU A 642 -12.49 4.46 -20.03
CA LEU A 642 -12.87 3.21 -19.39
C LEU A 642 -11.70 2.76 -18.52
N GLN A 643 -11.93 2.51 -17.23
CA GLN A 643 -10.86 2.35 -16.25
C GLN A 643 -11.17 1.24 -15.23
N ALA A 644 -10.13 0.52 -14.81
CA ALA A 644 -10.22 -0.46 -13.74
C ALA A 644 -9.92 0.15 -12.35
N TRP A 645 -10.62 -0.33 -11.33
CA TRP A 645 -10.51 0.11 -9.94
C TRP A 645 -10.26 -1.06 -8.97
N TYR A 646 -9.59 -2.12 -9.46
CA TYR A 646 -9.42 -3.39 -8.75
C TYR A 646 -10.75 -3.98 -8.26
N GLN A 647 -10.95 -4.21 -6.95
CA GLN A 647 -12.22 -4.71 -6.42
C GLN A 647 -13.30 -3.63 -6.35
N GLY A 648 -13.00 -2.35 -6.59
CA GLY A 648 -14.02 -1.32 -6.85
C GLY A 648 -14.55 -1.31 -8.28
N GLY A 649 -14.34 -2.40 -9.02
CA GLY A 649 -14.97 -2.64 -10.31
C GLY A 649 -14.27 -1.97 -11.49
N LEU A 650 -15.09 -1.51 -12.43
CA LEU A 650 -14.70 -0.65 -13.55
C LEU A 650 -15.65 0.53 -13.65
N SER A 651 -15.11 1.67 -14.07
CA SER A 651 -15.84 2.92 -14.27
C SER A 651 -15.71 3.38 -15.74
N VAL A 652 -16.75 4.02 -16.26
CA VAL A 652 -16.75 4.68 -17.56
C VAL A 652 -17.06 6.16 -17.34
N ILE A 653 -16.12 7.02 -17.70
CA ILE A 653 -16.02 8.41 -17.27
C ILE A 653 -16.08 9.30 -18.52
N ASP A 654 -17.07 10.17 -18.62
CA ASP A 654 -17.05 11.27 -19.61
C ASP A 654 -16.26 12.44 -19.02
N PHE A 655 -15.19 12.85 -19.70
CA PHE A 655 -14.33 13.98 -19.36
C PHE A 655 -14.22 14.99 -20.51
N THR A 656 -15.25 15.06 -21.35
CA THR A 656 -15.37 16.03 -22.46
C THR A 656 -15.28 17.47 -21.94
N ASP A 657 -15.85 17.73 -20.75
CA ASP A 657 -15.46 18.86 -19.91
C ASP A 657 -14.39 18.41 -18.90
N SER A 658 -13.15 18.85 -19.09
CA SER A 658 -12.01 18.53 -18.21
C SER A 658 -12.19 19.02 -16.76
N ALA A 659 -13.08 19.98 -16.51
CA ALA A 659 -13.33 20.54 -15.18
C ALA A 659 -14.47 19.81 -14.43
N ASN A 660 -15.31 19.04 -15.14
CA ASN A 660 -16.49 18.37 -14.59
C ASN A 660 -16.63 16.94 -15.14
N PRO A 661 -15.68 16.02 -14.84
CA PRO A 661 -15.79 14.62 -15.25
C PRO A 661 -16.95 13.90 -14.56
N VAL A 662 -17.65 13.02 -15.28
CA VAL A 662 -18.86 12.33 -14.80
C VAL A 662 -18.79 10.83 -15.11
N GLU A 663 -19.05 9.99 -14.11
CA GLU A 663 -19.27 8.56 -14.31
C GLU A 663 -20.61 8.33 -15.05
N ILE A 664 -20.55 7.75 -16.24
CA ILE A 664 -21.71 7.49 -17.11
C ILE A 664 -22.11 6.01 -17.14
N ALA A 665 -21.23 5.09 -16.74
CA ALA A 665 -21.51 3.66 -16.66
C ALA A 665 -20.54 2.97 -15.69
N TYR A 666 -20.91 1.82 -15.13
CA TYR A 666 -20.03 1.02 -14.26
C TYR A 666 -20.41 -0.46 -14.23
N PHE A 667 -19.47 -1.29 -13.79
CA PHE A 667 -19.72 -2.65 -13.29
C PHE A 667 -18.86 -2.89 -12.05
N ASP A 668 -19.46 -3.37 -10.98
CA ASP A 668 -18.78 -3.62 -9.70
C ASP A 668 -19.22 -4.93 -9.05
N ARG A 669 -18.43 -5.43 -8.09
CA ARG A 669 -18.63 -6.71 -7.38
C ARG A 669 -18.25 -6.60 -5.90
N GLY A 670 -18.98 -7.32 -5.04
CA GLY A 670 -18.62 -7.43 -3.61
C GLY A 670 -17.29 -8.16 -3.37
N PRO A 671 -16.78 -8.21 -2.12
CA PRO A 671 -15.42 -8.67 -1.81
C PRO A 671 -15.12 -10.11 -2.26
N ILE A 672 -13.86 -10.47 -2.50
CA ILE A 672 -13.46 -11.89 -2.70
C ILE A 672 -13.71 -12.73 -1.43
N ASN A 673 -13.56 -12.14 -0.24
CA ASN A 673 -13.63 -12.82 1.05
C ASN A 673 -14.26 -11.92 2.14
N THR A 674 -14.89 -12.54 3.14
CA THR A 674 -15.62 -11.88 4.23
C THR A 674 -14.75 -11.25 5.32
N GLU A 675 -13.53 -11.76 5.54
CA GLU A 675 -12.75 -11.49 6.76
C GLU A 675 -11.31 -11.03 6.49
N THR A 676 -10.78 -11.31 5.30
CA THR A 676 -9.37 -11.08 4.93
C THR A 676 -9.30 -10.43 3.56
N LEU A 677 -8.48 -9.38 3.42
CA LEU A 677 -8.21 -8.79 2.11
C LEU A 677 -7.47 -9.79 1.23
N VAL A 678 -8.01 -10.01 0.02
CA VAL A 678 -7.40 -10.83 -1.04
C VAL A 678 -7.28 -9.96 -2.28
N THR A 679 -6.07 -9.78 -2.80
CA THR A 679 -5.85 -8.95 -3.99
C THR A 679 -6.58 -9.53 -5.21
N GLY A 680 -7.41 -8.73 -5.86
CA GLY A 680 -8.08 -9.12 -7.11
C GLY A 680 -8.95 -8.01 -7.68
N GLY A 681 -10.04 -8.41 -8.34
CA GLY A 681 -10.88 -7.52 -9.13
C GLY A 681 -10.33 -7.28 -10.53
N PHE A 682 -10.60 -6.11 -11.12
CA PHE A 682 -10.16 -5.75 -12.46
C PHE A 682 -8.73 -5.18 -12.42
N TRP A 683 -7.81 -5.78 -13.19
CA TRP A 683 -6.47 -5.22 -13.36
C TRP A 683 -6.52 -4.00 -14.29
N SER A 684 -6.94 -4.19 -15.54
CA SER A 684 -7.05 -3.11 -16.52
C SER A 684 -8.28 -3.27 -17.42
N ALA A 685 -8.74 -2.17 -18.03
CA ALA A 685 -10.01 -2.12 -18.74
C ALA A 685 -9.87 -1.53 -20.16
N TYR A 686 -10.26 -2.32 -21.17
CA TYR A 686 -10.02 -2.03 -22.58
C TYR A 686 -11.28 -1.90 -23.41
N TYR A 687 -11.30 -0.91 -24.30
CA TYR A 687 -12.17 -0.86 -25.47
C TYR A 687 -11.65 -1.80 -26.58
N TYR A 688 -12.58 -2.40 -27.34
CA TYR A 688 -12.37 -3.20 -28.55
C TYR A 688 -13.55 -3.00 -29.51
#